data_AF-A0A9X8DLV2-F1
#
_entry.id   AF-A0A9X8DLV2-F1
#
_cell.length_a   1.000
_cell.length_b   1.000
_cell.length_c   1.000
_cell.angle_alpha   90.00
_cell.angle_beta   90.00
_cell.angle_gamma   90.00
#
_symmetry.space_group_name_H-M   'P 1'
#
loop_
_entity.id
_entity.type
_entity.pdbx_description
1 polymer ?
#
loop_
_entity_poly.entity_id
_entity_poly.type
_entity_poly.pdbx_seq_one_letter_code
_entity_poly.pdbx_strand_id
1 'polypeptide(L)'
;MSPLYANWIQYEEGRNVTRAVQGLRRMGAIDALWISTQYCWLDFHQKWTMANSALRQARCDRMRTNGAVYLESILRNVPWNVWRGVARDPYRWLDAFDMAFVAELNMTMQGQSWWAQVQRASLSVHDEVRWWHDHGIVAYTTQWQNYKTIGIDDSFAVQNAMGLSYALTLKLSNGSYRAAYQTSLKTTLPLVVDLRALVVNSSRTFGTSLLRQSANFAYRNVTVSHVMALSPTAYLSAVMNNFIGPFGSVDSRHVPRPPTLMALYRRVGLATMSAVMQFPQSNAIFMSIPSMKWSLKGYEAWERANILIEGGDLMCGASMETGLPAVGGCLESFGLTMGCYVQRATLDVDRHMLLFAFLSWTSAYPTASVNVSYVCSGRDTDSTCPDAMTTVMALSSSMNVSSVDAYHDVQELVVGLTQFILVGKARQFLFMPMLNPRRPQFDLFAWCLLYEWVLGYREVVNFQGDRGNLTVMSAKYPDMTWHTNEAEIPRHIVYFLRAGIAYVTTILAFVASLVLVYTLANRGHIEPRNILHFNRIAGFVWVGRPLLFARSVVALTILSTSKAQLVRVAGHFNAMQLPESNALYYMRTVLSSSEACWLVYVLQDILTIFTRDRTQVNASRASILVWVVSAVLSCVYPVQPKVTVARDCEYAVVDLQLTCHSGTIAIGDYERLVLLVLIVVGSVVLCAGLQWLCTKEKSNAMPSYATSLFLCNGAKTLFRNKDHWTLDQVVYLDMASAVLNGLVIFPWKRTFYVLDIKTWRSFSVDAPPFHLKQKVPDRFRHSFCLTE
;
A
#
# COMPACT_ATOMS: atom_id res chain seq x y z
N MET A 1 -3.36 -4.10 -13.14
CA MET A 1 -3.91 -4.14 -11.76
C MET A 1 -5.40 -3.84 -11.83
N SER A 2 -6.20 -4.28 -10.85
CA SER A 2 -7.66 -4.18 -10.87
C SER A 2 -8.15 -2.73 -11.04
N PRO A 3 -8.90 -2.40 -12.12
CA PRO A 3 -9.46 -1.07 -12.31
C PRO A 3 -10.61 -0.73 -11.34
N LEU A 4 -11.28 -1.74 -10.78
CA LEU A 4 -12.41 -1.55 -9.87
C LEU A 4 -12.02 -1.59 -8.39
N TYR A 5 -10.71 -1.51 -8.09
CA TYR A 5 -10.22 -1.59 -6.72
C TYR A 5 -10.88 -0.57 -5.78
N ALA A 6 -11.00 0.68 -6.22
CA ALA A 6 -11.65 1.75 -5.45
C ALA A 6 -13.15 1.50 -5.27
N ASN A 7 -13.84 1.04 -6.33
CA ASN A 7 -15.27 0.71 -6.30
C ASN A 7 -15.57 -0.36 -5.24
N TRP A 8 -14.75 -1.41 -5.17
CA TRP A 8 -14.94 -2.47 -4.18
C TRP A 8 -14.78 -2.00 -2.76
N ILE A 9 -13.76 -1.18 -2.48
CA ILE A 9 -13.57 -0.61 -1.14
C ILE A 9 -14.80 0.23 -0.78
N GLN A 10 -15.30 1.05 -1.72
CA GLN A 10 -16.48 1.86 -1.47
C GLN A 10 -17.74 1.02 -1.18
N TYR A 11 -18.06 0.03 -2.01
CA TYR A 11 -19.35 -0.68 -1.92
C TYR A 11 -19.34 -1.91 -0.99
N GLU A 12 -18.21 -2.61 -0.89
CA GLU A 12 -18.09 -3.86 -0.14
C GLU A 12 -17.55 -3.62 1.28
N GLU A 13 -16.58 -2.71 1.45
CA GLU A 13 -15.97 -2.39 2.76
C GLU A 13 -16.50 -1.08 3.39
N GLY A 14 -17.00 -0.14 2.58
CA GLY A 14 -17.33 1.24 2.95
C GLY A 14 -18.67 1.48 3.66
N ARG A 15 -19.38 0.43 4.08
CA ARG A 15 -20.74 0.55 4.63
C ARG A 15 -20.83 1.23 6.00
N ASN A 16 -19.70 1.51 6.66
CA ASN A 16 -19.62 1.99 8.03
C ASN A 16 -20.15 3.44 8.18
N VAL A 17 -21.14 3.61 9.06
CA VAL A 17 -21.77 4.91 9.35
C VAL A 17 -20.77 5.95 9.87
N THR A 18 -19.82 5.55 10.72
CA THR A 18 -18.78 6.46 11.25
C THR A 18 -17.95 7.07 10.13
N ARG A 19 -17.52 6.26 9.16
CA ARG A 19 -16.75 6.72 7.99
C ARG A 19 -17.59 7.65 7.12
N ALA A 20 -18.88 7.34 6.94
CA ALA A 20 -19.79 8.18 6.17
C ALA A 20 -20.01 9.54 6.84
N VAL A 21 -20.25 9.59 8.15
CA VAL A 21 -20.40 10.85 8.92
C VAL A 21 -19.14 11.71 8.81
N GLN A 22 -17.96 11.11 8.98
CA GLN A 22 -16.68 11.83 8.84
C GLN A 22 -16.50 12.36 7.41
N GLY A 23 -16.78 11.53 6.39
CA GLY A 23 -16.69 11.91 4.99
C GLY A 23 -17.63 13.06 4.62
N LEU A 24 -18.90 12.97 5.01
CA LEU A 24 -19.91 14.01 4.76
C LEU A 24 -19.53 15.35 5.38
N ARG A 25 -18.90 15.34 6.57
CA ARG A 25 -18.42 16.56 7.25
C ARG A 25 -17.23 17.23 6.58
N ARG A 26 -16.45 16.48 5.79
CA ARG A 26 -15.30 16.99 5.02
C ARG A 26 -15.70 17.42 3.60
N MET A 27 -16.89 17.03 3.14
CA MET A 27 -17.35 17.21 1.76
C MET A 27 -17.87 18.63 1.49
N GLY A 28 -17.73 19.08 0.25
CA GLY A 28 -18.38 20.29 -0.24
C GLY A 28 -19.89 20.10 -0.45
N ALA A 29 -20.66 21.19 -0.36
CA ALA A 29 -22.12 21.16 -0.56
C ALA A 29 -22.52 20.65 -1.95
N ILE A 30 -21.83 21.08 -3.02
CA ILE A 30 -22.12 20.63 -4.39
C ILE A 30 -21.83 19.15 -4.56
N ASP A 31 -20.69 18.66 -4.05
CA ASP A 31 -20.36 17.24 -4.14
C ASP A 31 -21.40 16.38 -3.42
N ALA A 32 -21.93 16.85 -2.29
CA ALA A 32 -23.01 16.16 -1.57
C ALA A 32 -24.30 16.04 -2.41
N LEU A 33 -24.63 17.06 -3.21
CA LEU A 33 -25.77 17.00 -4.15
C LEU A 33 -25.54 16.03 -5.32
N TRP A 34 -24.28 15.71 -5.62
CA TRP A 34 -23.87 14.73 -6.62
C TRP A 34 -23.74 13.30 -6.07
N ILE A 35 -24.01 13.05 -4.78
CA ILE A 35 -24.00 11.68 -4.25
C ILE A 35 -25.01 10.84 -5.03
N SER A 36 -24.55 9.68 -5.49
CA SER A 36 -25.39 8.72 -6.22
C SER A 36 -26.41 8.08 -5.30
N THR A 37 -27.59 8.69 -5.18
CA THR A 37 -28.68 8.15 -4.38
C THR A 37 -30.02 8.70 -4.86
N GLN A 38 -31.06 7.90 -4.64
CA GLN A 38 -32.44 8.33 -4.80
C GLN A 38 -33.04 8.47 -3.41
N TYR A 39 -33.30 9.70 -3.01
CA TYR A 39 -33.81 10.00 -1.67
C TYR A 39 -35.24 9.48 -1.50
N CYS A 40 -35.43 8.73 -0.43
CA CYS A 40 -36.69 8.14 -0.03
C CYS A 40 -37.44 9.02 0.97
N TRP A 41 -36.69 9.64 1.88
CA TRP A 41 -37.21 10.48 2.93
C TRP A 41 -36.34 11.72 3.12
N LEU A 42 -36.98 12.79 3.54
CA LEU A 42 -36.29 14.01 3.93
C LEU A 42 -35.63 13.83 5.31
N ASP A 43 -36.31 13.17 6.24
CA ASP A 43 -35.97 13.05 7.67
C ASP A 43 -35.82 11.61 8.13
N PHE A 44 -35.06 11.38 9.21
CA PHE A 44 -34.86 10.06 9.81
C PHE A 44 -36.13 9.47 10.45
N HIS A 45 -37.10 10.31 10.84
CA HIS A 45 -38.41 9.85 11.31
C HIS A 45 -39.36 9.41 10.18
N GLN A 46 -38.91 9.48 8.92
CA GLN A 46 -39.68 9.06 7.75
C GLN A 46 -41.00 9.82 7.57
N LYS A 47 -41.11 11.02 8.14
CA LYS A 47 -42.33 11.82 8.12
C LYS A 47 -42.60 12.40 6.73
N TRP A 48 -41.57 12.92 6.07
CA TRP A 48 -41.69 13.52 4.74
C TRP A 48 -41.09 12.57 3.70
N THR A 49 -41.92 12.18 2.74
CA THR A 49 -41.57 11.17 1.73
C THR A 49 -41.18 11.84 0.43
N MET A 50 -40.16 11.32 -0.26
CA MET A 50 -39.53 11.97 -1.41
C MET A 50 -39.52 11.13 -2.70
N ALA A 51 -39.88 9.85 -2.64
CA ALA A 51 -39.81 9.00 -3.82
C ALA A 51 -40.67 9.56 -4.97
N ASN A 52 -40.16 9.48 -6.20
CA ASN A 52 -40.85 9.96 -7.40
C ASN A 52 -42.19 9.24 -7.68
N SER A 53 -42.34 7.97 -7.31
CA SER A 53 -43.56 7.17 -7.50
C SER A 53 -43.98 6.43 -6.22
N ALA A 54 -45.25 6.01 -6.15
CA ALA A 54 -45.74 5.22 -5.02
C ALA A 54 -45.07 3.84 -4.95
N LEU A 55 -44.80 3.22 -6.11
CA LEU A 55 -44.09 1.94 -6.20
C LEU A 55 -42.63 2.08 -5.74
N ARG A 56 -41.97 3.19 -6.09
CA ARG A 56 -40.63 3.50 -5.57
C ARG A 56 -40.63 3.73 -4.07
N GLN A 57 -41.67 4.39 -3.53
CA GLN A 57 -41.82 4.57 -2.08
C GLN A 57 -41.98 3.21 -1.37
N ALA A 58 -42.75 2.28 -1.92
CA ALA A 58 -42.86 0.93 -1.37
C ALA A 58 -41.51 0.17 -1.39
N ARG A 59 -40.66 0.40 -2.40
CA ARG A 59 -39.28 -0.11 -2.39
C ARG A 59 -38.41 0.55 -1.32
N CYS A 60 -38.60 1.85 -1.05
CA CYS A 60 -37.87 2.56 0.00
C CYS A 60 -37.99 1.86 1.35
N ASP A 61 -39.15 1.29 1.68
CA ASP A 61 -39.37 0.61 2.96
C ASP A 61 -38.39 -0.54 3.23
N ARG A 62 -37.82 -1.15 2.17
CA ARG A 62 -36.76 -2.18 2.27
C ARG A 62 -35.35 -1.61 2.46
N MET A 63 -35.22 -0.29 2.52
CA MET A 63 -33.96 0.47 2.57
C MET A 63 -33.84 1.34 3.83
N ARG A 64 -34.76 1.22 4.79
CA ARG A 64 -34.82 2.07 5.99
C ARG A 64 -33.53 2.07 6.81
N THR A 65 -32.76 1.00 6.73
CA THR A 65 -31.48 0.84 7.44
C THR A 65 -30.30 1.55 6.78
N ASN A 66 -30.47 2.08 5.56
CA ASN A 66 -29.42 2.75 4.78
C ASN A 66 -29.54 4.28 4.89
N GLY A 67 -28.58 4.94 5.53
CA GLY A 67 -28.54 6.39 5.71
C GLY A 67 -28.48 7.17 4.39
N ALA A 68 -28.00 6.56 3.31
CA ALA A 68 -27.87 7.23 2.01
C ALA A 68 -29.22 7.58 1.35
N VAL A 69 -30.33 6.94 1.76
CA VAL A 69 -31.66 7.26 1.21
C VAL A 69 -32.39 8.37 2.00
N TYR A 70 -31.77 8.92 3.05
CA TYR A 70 -32.31 10.00 3.86
C TYR A 70 -31.58 11.30 3.58
N LEU A 71 -32.30 12.35 3.22
CA LEU A 71 -31.68 13.66 2.95
C LEU A 71 -31.10 14.29 4.23
N GLU A 72 -31.70 14.03 5.39
CA GLU A 72 -31.21 14.46 6.70
C GLU A 72 -29.75 14.05 6.95
N SER A 73 -29.30 12.91 6.40
CA SER A 73 -27.91 12.47 6.53
C SER A 73 -26.92 13.52 6.03
N ILE A 74 -27.16 14.10 4.84
CA ILE A 74 -26.30 15.14 4.26
C ILE A 74 -26.55 16.50 4.91
N LEU A 75 -27.80 16.83 5.23
CA LEU A 75 -28.16 18.15 5.76
C LEU A 75 -27.62 18.38 7.18
N ARG A 76 -27.47 17.32 7.99
CA ARG A 76 -26.88 17.41 9.33
C ARG A 76 -25.36 17.43 9.32
N ASN A 77 -24.74 16.81 8.32
CA ASN A 77 -23.31 16.53 8.35
C ASN A 77 -22.49 17.44 7.44
N VAL A 78 -23.05 17.91 6.32
CA VAL A 78 -22.39 18.94 5.51
C VAL A 78 -22.56 20.30 6.22
N PRO A 79 -21.47 21.01 6.57
CA PRO A 79 -21.57 22.23 7.35
C PRO A 79 -22.41 23.34 6.67
N TRP A 80 -23.33 23.97 7.42
CA TRP A 80 -24.25 24.99 6.90
C TRP A 80 -23.59 26.30 6.44
N ASN A 81 -22.38 26.61 6.91
CA ASN A 81 -21.58 27.69 6.34
C ASN A 81 -21.15 27.37 4.89
N VAL A 82 -20.89 26.10 4.56
CA VAL A 82 -20.58 25.65 3.19
C VAL A 82 -21.81 25.72 2.30
N TRP A 83 -22.99 25.29 2.80
CA TRP A 83 -24.27 25.43 2.10
C TRP A 83 -24.60 26.89 1.74
N ARG A 84 -24.31 27.85 2.62
CA ARG A 84 -24.51 29.29 2.33
C ARG A 84 -23.53 29.83 1.29
N GLY A 85 -22.33 29.24 1.20
CA GLY A 85 -21.31 29.61 0.22
C GLY A 85 -21.75 29.32 -1.23
N VAL A 86 -22.57 28.30 -1.46
CA VAL A 86 -23.03 27.89 -2.80
C VAL A 86 -24.24 28.67 -3.31
N ALA A 87 -24.71 29.69 -2.57
CA ALA A 87 -25.82 30.55 -2.98
C ALA A 87 -25.53 31.38 -4.26
N ARG A 88 -24.26 31.52 -4.65
CA ARG A 88 -23.80 32.36 -5.78
C ARG A 88 -23.34 31.57 -7.02
N ASP A 89 -23.37 30.24 -6.98
CA ASP A 89 -23.02 29.40 -8.13
C ASP A 89 -24.13 29.52 -9.22
N PRO A 90 -23.96 29.08 -10.49
CA PRO A 90 -24.80 29.50 -11.61
C PRO A 90 -26.30 29.14 -11.46
N TYR A 91 -26.62 28.25 -10.52
CA TYR A 91 -27.97 27.98 -10.05
C TYR A 91 -28.07 28.42 -8.58
N ARG A 92 -29.09 29.21 -8.23
CA ARG A 92 -29.35 29.63 -6.83
C ARG A 92 -29.80 28.42 -6.02
N TRP A 93 -28.86 27.59 -5.56
CA TRP A 93 -29.15 26.31 -4.92
C TRP A 93 -30.02 26.44 -3.67
N LEU A 94 -29.83 27.51 -2.88
CA LEU A 94 -30.70 27.79 -1.73
C LEU A 94 -32.15 28.03 -2.14
N ASP A 95 -32.39 28.77 -3.22
CA ASP A 95 -33.75 28.94 -3.76
C ASP A 95 -34.34 27.60 -4.21
N ALA A 96 -33.51 26.71 -4.78
CA ALA A 96 -33.95 25.38 -5.16
C ALA A 96 -34.34 24.53 -3.94
N PHE A 97 -33.58 24.60 -2.84
CA PHE A 97 -33.95 24.00 -1.55
C PHE A 97 -35.25 24.59 -1.00
N ASP A 98 -35.42 25.91 -1.13
CA ASP A 98 -36.61 26.61 -0.66
C ASP A 98 -37.86 26.11 -1.40
N MET A 99 -37.80 26.00 -2.72
CA MET A 99 -38.89 25.45 -3.55
C MET A 99 -39.11 23.96 -3.29
N ALA A 100 -38.04 23.17 -3.22
CA ALA A 100 -38.12 21.72 -3.07
C ALA A 100 -38.73 21.30 -1.73
N PHE A 101 -38.35 21.97 -0.64
CA PHE A 101 -38.60 21.51 0.72
C PHE A 101 -39.15 22.61 1.63
N VAL A 102 -38.48 23.76 1.73
CA VAL A 102 -38.75 24.74 2.81
C VAL A 102 -40.15 25.34 2.70
N ALA A 103 -40.63 25.63 1.49
CA ALA A 103 -41.98 26.15 1.27
C ALA A 103 -43.06 25.24 1.87
N GLU A 104 -42.92 23.91 1.70
CA GLU A 104 -43.85 22.93 2.26
C GLU A 104 -43.64 22.75 3.77
N LEU A 105 -42.39 22.72 4.24
CA LEU A 105 -42.07 22.61 5.67
C LEU A 105 -42.63 23.78 6.49
N ASN A 106 -42.64 24.98 5.90
CA ASN A 106 -43.17 26.20 6.52
C ASN A 106 -44.69 26.17 6.75
N MET A 107 -45.41 25.25 6.11
CA MET A 107 -46.86 25.08 6.32
C MET A 107 -47.20 24.48 7.69
N THR A 108 -46.23 23.89 8.40
CA THR A 108 -46.45 23.26 9.71
C THR A 108 -45.43 23.70 10.75
N MET A 109 -45.84 23.86 12.01
CA MET A 109 -44.90 24.20 13.10
C MET A 109 -43.80 23.14 13.27
N GLN A 110 -44.14 21.86 13.09
CA GLN A 110 -43.18 20.76 13.19
C GLN A 110 -42.13 20.80 12.06
N GLY A 111 -42.52 21.19 10.84
CA GLY A 111 -41.58 21.35 9.73
C GLY A 111 -40.61 22.50 9.97
N GLN A 112 -41.11 23.64 10.44
CA GLN A 112 -40.29 24.79 10.83
C GLN A 112 -39.29 24.43 11.94
N SER A 113 -39.73 23.71 12.98
CA SER A 113 -38.86 23.30 14.08
C SER A 113 -37.77 22.32 13.64
N TRP A 114 -38.13 21.34 12.81
CA TRP A 114 -37.18 20.35 12.29
C TRP A 114 -36.13 21.02 11.38
N TRP A 115 -36.54 21.90 10.47
CA TRP A 115 -35.62 22.62 9.59
C TRP A 115 -34.61 23.45 10.38
N ALA A 116 -35.09 24.18 11.39
CA ALA A 116 -34.24 24.97 12.27
C ALA A 116 -33.31 24.12 13.16
N GLN A 117 -33.69 22.87 13.46
CA GLN A 117 -32.87 21.92 14.21
C GLN A 117 -31.75 21.35 13.35
N VAL A 118 -32.07 20.89 12.13
CA VAL A 118 -31.08 20.33 11.19
C VAL A 118 -29.99 21.35 10.84
N GLN A 119 -30.36 22.63 10.71
CA GLN A 119 -29.42 23.73 10.48
C GLN A 119 -28.44 24.00 11.63
N ARG A 120 -28.79 23.57 12.86
CA ARG A 120 -27.99 23.76 14.07
C ARG A 120 -27.37 22.47 14.60
N ALA A 121 -27.53 21.34 13.90
CA ALA A 121 -26.99 20.07 14.34
C ALA A 121 -25.46 20.12 14.40
N SER A 122 -24.88 20.19 15.60
CA SER A 122 -23.43 20.18 15.83
C SER A 122 -23.04 19.10 16.85
N LEU A 123 -23.41 17.85 16.55
CA LEU A 123 -23.02 16.72 17.38
C LEU A 123 -21.57 16.30 17.13
N SER A 124 -20.93 15.66 18.13
CA SER A 124 -19.69 14.93 17.91
C SER A 124 -19.92 13.81 16.87
N VAL A 125 -18.87 13.29 16.23
CA VAL A 125 -19.03 12.18 15.27
C VAL A 125 -19.68 10.98 15.95
N HIS A 126 -19.26 10.68 17.17
CA HIS A 126 -19.78 9.55 17.95
C HIS A 126 -21.26 9.69 18.31
N ASP A 127 -21.69 10.89 18.72
CA ASP A 127 -23.09 11.13 19.08
C ASP A 127 -23.99 11.22 17.84
N GLU A 128 -23.48 11.69 16.70
CA GLU A 128 -24.22 11.63 15.44
C GLU A 128 -24.38 10.19 14.95
N VAL A 129 -23.36 9.34 15.08
CA VAL A 129 -23.47 7.91 14.76
C VAL A 129 -24.51 7.22 15.67
N ARG A 130 -24.51 7.54 16.97
CA ARG A 130 -25.56 7.08 17.90
C ARG A 130 -26.94 7.54 17.46
N TRP A 131 -27.09 8.82 17.10
CA TRP A 131 -28.36 9.35 16.60
C TRP A 131 -28.87 8.58 15.38
N TRP A 132 -27.98 8.21 14.45
CA TRP A 132 -28.36 7.38 13.29
C TRP A 132 -28.80 5.99 13.72
N HIS A 133 -28.07 5.34 14.63
CA HIS A 133 -28.42 4.02 15.16
C HIS A 133 -29.73 4.01 15.94
N ASP A 134 -30.02 5.07 16.70
CA ASP A 134 -31.29 5.24 17.42
C ASP A 134 -32.49 5.32 16.47
N HIS A 135 -32.26 5.73 15.21
CA HIS A 135 -33.26 5.74 14.13
C HIS A 135 -33.19 4.47 13.25
N GLY A 136 -32.47 3.43 13.66
CA GLY A 136 -32.36 2.17 12.95
C GLY A 136 -31.47 2.19 11.71
N ILE A 137 -30.66 3.24 11.54
CA ILE A 137 -29.72 3.38 10.42
C ILE A 137 -28.40 2.71 10.81
N VAL A 138 -27.98 1.71 10.03
CA VAL A 138 -26.79 0.89 10.33
C VAL A 138 -25.75 0.86 9.22
N ALA A 139 -26.09 1.37 8.04
CA ALA A 139 -25.18 1.43 6.90
C ALA A 139 -25.36 2.74 6.12
N TYR A 140 -24.33 3.13 5.38
CA TYR A 140 -24.43 4.16 4.35
C TYR A 140 -23.87 3.60 3.05
N THR A 141 -24.73 3.40 2.05
CA THR A 141 -24.34 2.80 0.77
C THR A 141 -25.02 3.53 -0.37
N THR A 142 -24.21 4.10 -1.26
CA THR A 142 -24.66 4.81 -2.45
C THR A 142 -25.07 3.83 -3.56
N GLN A 143 -25.85 4.32 -4.52
CA GLN A 143 -26.21 3.56 -5.71
C GLN A 143 -25.02 3.46 -6.65
N TRP A 144 -24.92 2.33 -7.35
CA TRP A 144 -23.96 2.17 -8.44
C TRP A 144 -24.17 3.25 -9.50
N GLN A 145 -23.07 3.74 -10.06
CA GLN A 145 -23.09 4.74 -11.11
C GLN A 145 -21.85 4.64 -12.02
N ASN A 146 -21.95 5.21 -13.21
CA ASN A 146 -20.82 5.37 -14.14
C ASN A 146 -20.57 6.81 -14.61
N TYR A 147 -21.20 7.81 -13.97
CA TYR A 147 -20.94 9.23 -14.20
C TYR A 147 -19.79 9.81 -13.35
N LYS A 148 -19.16 9.00 -12.50
CA LYS A 148 -17.90 9.26 -11.81
C LYS A 148 -17.01 8.02 -11.87
N THR A 149 -15.71 8.24 -12.01
CA THR A 149 -14.70 7.25 -11.64
C THR A 149 -14.28 7.53 -10.19
N ILE A 150 -14.37 6.51 -9.33
CA ILE A 150 -13.97 6.61 -7.92
C ILE A 150 -12.44 6.57 -7.86
N GLY A 151 -11.85 7.59 -7.24
CA GLY A 151 -10.41 7.68 -7.02
C GLY A 151 -9.98 7.05 -5.70
N ILE A 152 -8.70 6.70 -5.62
CA ILE A 152 -8.09 6.16 -4.40
C ILE A 152 -6.65 6.67 -4.25
N ASP A 153 -6.32 7.07 -3.03
CA ASP A 153 -4.95 7.25 -2.56
C ASP A 153 -4.67 6.16 -1.52
N ASP A 154 -3.94 5.11 -1.89
CA ASP A 154 -3.65 3.94 -1.07
C ASP A 154 -2.15 3.88 -0.80
N SER A 155 -1.75 3.93 0.46
CA SER A 155 -0.35 3.89 0.89
C SER A 155 -0.08 2.72 1.84
N PHE A 156 1.17 2.28 1.93
CA PHE A 156 1.64 1.38 2.97
C PHE A 156 2.84 2.00 3.68
N ALA A 157 3.00 1.72 4.97
CA ALA A 157 4.13 2.22 5.74
C ALA A 157 5.30 1.22 5.72
N VAL A 158 6.52 1.73 5.61
CA VAL A 158 7.75 0.97 5.90
C VAL A 158 8.32 1.45 7.23
N GLN A 159 8.44 0.54 8.19
CA GLN A 159 8.97 0.85 9.52
C GLN A 159 10.45 0.43 9.62
N ASN A 160 11.28 1.37 10.06
CA ASN A 160 12.72 1.15 10.27
C ASN A 160 13.04 0.67 11.70
N ALA A 161 14.31 0.35 11.97
CA ALA A 161 14.75 -0.14 13.27
C ALA A 161 14.61 0.88 14.43
N MET A 162 14.44 2.18 14.13
CA MET A 162 14.17 3.19 15.15
C MET A 162 12.66 3.30 15.48
N GLY A 163 11.81 2.49 14.83
CA GLY A 163 10.36 2.55 14.98
C GLY A 163 9.68 3.64 14.15
N LEU A 164 10.43 4.38 13.32
CA LEU A 164 9.88 5.41 12.43
C LEU A 164 9.25 4.77 11.19
N SER A 165 8.06 5.25 10.84
CA SER A 165 7.27 4.78 9.71
C SER A 165 7.26 5.81 8.58
N TYR A 166 7.51 5.35 7.36
CA TYR A 166 7.47 6.17 6.15
C TYR A 166 6.40 5.62 5.20
N ALA A 167 5.42 6.44 4.85
CA ALA A 167 4.38 6.05 3.90
C ALA A 167 4.95 6.04 2.48
N LEU A 168 4.64 4.98 1.73
CA LEU A 168 4.91 4.82 0.31
C LEU A 168 3.60 4.57 -0.41
N THR A 169 3.38 5.27 -1.51
CA THR A 169 2.17 5.17 -2.31
C THR A 169 2.13 3.84 -3.05
N LEU A 170 1.05 3.08 -2.85
CA LEU A 170 0.78 1.82 -3.53
C LEU A 170 -0.07 2.02 -4.78
N LYS A 171 -1.11 2.86 -4.69
CA LYS A 171 -2.03 3.19 -5.79
C LYS A 171 -2.49 4.63 -5.63
N LEU A 172 -2.63 5.34 -6.75
CA LEU A 172 -3.01 6.75 -6.74
C LEU A 172 -3.82 7.13 -7.97
N SER A 173 -5.15 7.19 -7.85
CA SER A 173 -6.05 7.80 -8.84
C SER A 173 -6.86 8.93 -8.24
N ASN A 174 -7.18 9.89 -9.10
CA ASN A 174 -8.09 10.96 -8.80
C ASN A 174 -9.53 10.60 -9.21
N GLY A 175 -10.46 10.89 -8.32
CA GLY A 175 -11.88 10.86 -8.60
C GLY A 175 -12.23 11.88 -9.68
N SER A 176 -13.04 11.50 -10.66
CA SER A 176 -13.39 12.37 -11.78
C SER A 176 -14.81 12.15 -12.27
N TYR A 177 -15.47 13.23 -12.68
CA TYR A 177 -16.79 13.18 -13.31
C TYR A 177 -16.68 12.84 -14.80
N ARG A 178 -17.63 12.03 -15.31
CA ARG A 178 -17.63 11.43 -16.65
C ARG A 178 -18.92 11.69 -17.41
N ALA A 179 -19.33 12.95 -17.51
CA ALA A 179 -20.61 13.33 -18.12
C ALA A 179 -20.79 12.86 -19.58
N ALA A 180 -19.71 12.74 -20.37
CA ALA A 180 -19.79 12.43 -21.80
C ALA A 180 -20.18 10.98 -22.12
N TYR A 181 -19.76 10.01 -21.30
CA TYR A 181 -19.93 8.57 -21.57
C TYR A 181 -20.83 7.87 -20.55
N GLN A 182 -21.36 8.60 -19.58
CA GLN A 182 -22.21 8.01 -18.56
C GLN A 182 -23.56 7.55 -19.14
N THR A 183 -24.06 6.44 -18.62
CA THR A 183 -25.36 5.89 -18.98
C THR A 183 -26.25 5.69 -17.74
N SER A 184 -25.67 5.66 -16.54
CA SER A 184 -26.37 5.41 -15.29
C SER A 184 -27.33 6.53 -14.90
N LEU A 185 -27.19 7.77 -15.40
CA LEU A 185 -28.20 8.81 -15.17
C LEU A 185 -29.55 8.48 -15.81
N LYS A 186 -29.66 7.44 -16.66
CA LYS A 186 -30.94 6.92 -17.15
C LYS A 186 -31.67 6.11 -16.09
N THR A 187 -30.98 5.46 -15.16
CA THR A 187 -31.63 4.65 -14.11
C THR A 187 -32.18 5.55 -13.01
N THR A 188 -31.36 6.47 -12.51
CA THR A 188 -31.69 7.43 -11.45
C THR A 188 -30.91 8.72 -11.65
N LEU A 189 -31.54 9.86 -11.33
CA LEU A 189 -30.89 11.17 -11.29
C LEU A 189 -30.39 11.51 -9.88
N PRO A 190 -29.21 12.14 -9.72
CA PRO A 190 -28.77 12.70 -8.45
C PRO A 190 -29.57 13.97 -8.12
N LEU A 191 -29.63 14.32 -6.83
CA LEU A 191 -30.42 15.43 -6.31
C LEU A 191 -30.10 16.77 -6.97
N VAL A 192 -28.84 17.01 -7.34
CA VAL A 192 -28.43 18.22 -8.09
C VAL A 192 -29.24 18.41 -9.38
N VAL A 193 -29.61 17.34 -10.07
CA VAL A 193 -30.39 17.41 -11.32
C VAL A 193 -31.86 17.68 -11.00
N ASP A 194 -32.41 17.03 -9.97
CA ASP A 194 -33.77 17.30 -9.50
C ASP A 194 -33.93 18.77 -9.10
N LEU A 195 -33.03 19.30 -8.26
CA LEU A 195 -33.04 20.69 -7.81
C LEU A 195 -32.90 21.68 -8.97
N ARG A 196 -32.02 21.40 -9.93
CA ARG A 196 -31.86 22.23 -11.13
C ARG A 196 -33.15 22.28 -11.94
N ALA A 197 -33.87 21.16 -12.06
CA ALA A 197 -35.14 21.11 -12.79
C ALA A 197 -36.25 21.96 -12.14
N LEU A 198 -36.15 22.29 -10.85
CA LEU A 198 -37.14 23.14 -10.16
C LEU A 198 -36.93 24.64 -10.43
N VAL A 199 -35.71 25.06 -10.75
CA VAL A 199 -35.36 26.49 -10.91
C VAL A 199 -35.22 26.93 -12.36
N VAL A 200 -35.24 26.00 -13.31
CA VAL A 200 -35.19 26.30 -14.75
C VAL A 200 -36.59 26.45 -15.31
N ASN A 201 -36.96 27.65 -15.75
CA ASN A 201 -38.31 27.98 -16.24
C ASN A 201 -38.83 27.07 -17.37
N SER A 202 -37.95 26.51 -18.20
CA SER A 202 -38.33 25.60 -19.30
C SER A 202 -38.58 24.16 -18.84
N SER A 203 -38.32 23.84 -17.57
CA SER A 203 -38.56 22.51 -16.99
C SER A 203 -40.04 22.30 -16.70
N ARG A 204 -40.51 21.06 -16.84
CA ARG A 204 -41.88 20.67 -16.48
C ARG A 204 -42.14 20.63 -14.97
N THR A 205 -41.09 20.65 -14.16
CA THR A 205 -41.16 20.63 -12.69
C THR A 205 -40.78 21.98 -12.08
N PHE A 206 -40.74 23.05 -12.86
CA PHE A 206 -40.43 24.39 -12.37
C PHE A 206 -41.36 24.81 -11.22
N GLY A 207 -40.80 25.31 -10.12
CA GLY A 207 -41.55 25.82 -8.96
C GLY A 207 -42.35 24.77 -8.18
N THR A 208 -42.04 23.48 -8.33
CA THR A 208 -42.72 22.38 -7.62
C THR A 208 -41.93 21.88 -6.41
N SER A 209 -42.59 21.14 -5.52
CA SER A 209 -41.96 20.52 -4.35
C SER A 209 -41.51 19.08 -4.64
N LEU A 210 -40.43 18.62 -4.01
CA LEU A 210 -39.99 17.22 -4.04
C LEU A 210 -40.60 16.38 -2.90
N LEU A 211 -41.43 16.98 -2.04
CA LEU A 211 -42.15 16.27 -0.99
C LEU A 211 -43.49 15.74 -1.52
N ARG A 212 -43.71 14.43 -1.42
CA ARG A 212 -44.92 13.77 -1.94
C ARG A 212 -46.21 14.26 -1.28
N GLN A 213 -46.12 14.72 -0.03
CA GLN A 213 -47.27 15.26 0.71
C GLN A 213 -47.72 16.63 0.19
N SER A 214 -46.87 17.35 -0.54
CA SER A 214 -47.20 18.66 -1.08
C SER A 214 -48.30 18.58 -2.14
N ALA A 215 -49.20 19.56 -2.14
CA ALA A 215 -50.19 19.72 -3.22
C ALA A 215 -49.51 19.97 -4.58
N ASN A 216 -48.32 20.56 -4.58
CA ASN A 216 -47.52 20.90 -5.75
C ASN A 216 -46.34 19.93 -5.95
N PHE A 217 -46.54 18.64 -5.67
CA PHE A 217 -45.50 17.63 -5.86
C PHE A 217 -45.06 17.49 -7.34
N ALA A 218 -43.75 17.54 -7.58
CA ALA A 218 -43.12 17.57 -8.91
C ALA A 218 -43.58 16.44 -9.85
N TYR A 219 -43.77 15.23 -9.31
CA TYR A 219 -44.10 14.03 -10.08
C TYR A 219 -45.58 13.64 -10.00
N ARG A 220 -46.47 14.57 -9.58
CA ARG A 220 -47.92 14.31 -9.49
C ARG A 220 -48.56 14.12 -10.86
N ASN A 221 -48.20 14.98 -11.83
CA ASN A 221 -48.80 14.99 -13.18
C ASN A 221 -47.82 14.59 -14.29
N VAL A 222 -46.53 14.40 -13.97
CA VAL A 222 -45.47 14.08 -14.94
C VAL A 222 -44.64 12.93 -14.39
N THR A 223 -44.30 11.97 -15.26
CA THR A 223 -43.40 10.87 -14.90
C THR A 223 -41.95 11.31 -14.94
N VAL A 224 -41.10 10.75 -14.08
CA VAL A 224 -39.66 11.06 -14.06
C VAL A 224 -39.00 10.84 -15.42
N SER A 225 -39.39 9.79 -16.16
CA SER A 225 -38.86 9.51 -17.50
C SER A 225 -39.14 10.63 -18.50
N HIS A 226 -40.29 11.31 -18.39
CA HIS A 226 -40.62 12.48 -19.21
C HIS A 226 -39.85 13.73 -18.77
N VAL A 227 -39.60 13.91 -17.47
CA VAL A 227 -38.82 15.03 -16.94
C VAL A 227 -37.36 14.93 -17.36
N MET A 228 -36.80 13.72 -17.38
CA MET A 228 -35.40 13.49 -17.73
C MET A 228 -35.05 13.91 -19.16
N ALA A 229 -36.02 13.96 -20.09
CA ALA A 229 -35.81 14.25 -21.52
C ALA A 229 -34.68 13.46 -22.19
N LEU A 230 -34.20 12.40 -21.54
CA LEU A 230 -33.29 11.42 -22.12
C LEU A 230 -34.08 10.80 -23.26
N SER A 231 -33.49 10.68 -24.44
CA SER A 231 -34.15 10.14 -25.64
C SER A 231 -33.78 8.66 -25.85
N PRO A 232 -34.21 7.71 -24.99
CA PRO A 232 -34.16 6.31 -25.37
C PRO A 232 -35.16 6.07 -26.50
N THR A 233 -34.83 5.14 -27.40
CA THR A 233 -35.76 4.73 -28.46
C THR A 233 -37.06 4.20 -27.83
N ALA A 234 -38.18 4.32 -28.54
CA ALA A 234 -39.47 3.81 -28.06
C ALA A 234 -39.40 2.32 -27.67
N TYR A 235 -38.63 1.54 -28.43
CA TYR A 235 -38.37 0.12 -28.14
C TYR A 235 -37.61 -0.09 -26.82
N LEU A 236 -36.49 0.62 -26.60
CA LEU A 236 -35.73 0.48 -25.35
C LEU A 236 -36.59 0.86 -24.14
N SER A 237 -37.35 1.95 -24.26
CA SER A 237 -38.27 2.40 -23.22
C SER A 237 -39.31 1.33 -22.89
N ALA A 238 -39.88 0.68 -23.93
CA ALA A 238 -40.83 -0.40 -23.76
C ALA A 238 -40.22 -1.63 -23.07
N VAL A 239 -39.01 -2.05 -23.49
CA VAL A 239 -38.29 -3.17 -22.86
C VAL A 239 -38.01 -2.86 -21.39
N MET A 240 -37.40 -1.71 -21.09
CA MET A 240 -37.09 -1.33 -19.72
C MET A 240 -38.32 -1.26 -18.84
N ASN A 241 -39.38 -0.62 -19.33
CA ASN A 241 -40.64 -0.54 -18.62
C ASN A 241 -41.22 -1.94 -18.35
N ASN A 242 -41.17 -2.87 -19.31
CA ASN A 242 -41.77 -4.20 -19.18
C ASN A 242 -41.00 -5.13 -18.22
N PHE A 243 -39.66 -5.11 -18.23
CA PHE A 243 -38.85 -6.05 -17.44
C PHE A 243 -38.42 -5.51 -16.07
N ILE A 244 -38.20 -4.20 -15.95
CA ILE A 244 -37.65 -3.59 -14.72
C ILE A 244 -38.58 -2.50 -14.21
N GLY A 245 -38.82 -1.48 -15.03
CA GLY A 245 -39.58 -0.28 -14.66
C GLY A 245 -39.15 0.93 -15.51
N PRO A 246 -39.84 2.07 -15.33
CA PRO A 246 -39.54 3.28 -16.08
C PRO A 246 -38.16 3.84 -15.70
N PHE A 247 -37.43 4.36 -16.69
CA PHE A 247 -36.21 5.14 -16.46
C PHE A 247 -36.45 6.27 -15.45
N GLY A 248 -35.43 6.56 -14.63
CA GLY A 248 -35.50 7.50 -13.51
C GLY A 248 -36.08 6.93 -12.21
N SER A 249 -36.67 5.72 -12.24
CA SER A 249 -37.22 5.01 -11.08
C SER A 249 -36.56 3.64 -10.89
N VAL A 250 -35.30 3.49 -11.30
CA VAL A 250 -34.55 2.23 -11.22
C VAL A 250 -33.38 2.39 -10.25
N ASP A 251 -33.40 1.61 -9.18
CA ASP A 251 -32.33 1.56 -8.19
C ASP A 251 -31.19 0.67 -8.71
N SER A 252 -29.99 1.22 -8.83
CA SER A 252 -28.79 0.49 -9.25
C SER A 252 -27.96 0.09 -8.04
N ARG A 253 -27.84 -1.22 -7.75
CA ARG A 253 -27.09 -1.71 -6.59
C ARG A 253 -25.90 -2.56 -6.99
N HIS A 254 -24.72 -2.21 -6.48
CA HIS A 254 -23.53 -3.07 -6.58
C HIS A 254 -23.78 -4.41 -5.89
N VAL A 255 -23.51 -5.51 -6.59
CA VAL A 255 -23.54 -6.86 -6.03
C VAL A 255 -22.13 -7.21 -5.57
N PRO A 256 -21.91 -7.46 -4.27
CA PRO A 256 -20.60 -7.82 -3.76
C PRO A 256 -20.15 -9.16 -4.32
N ARG A 257 -18.84 -9.34 -4.47
CA ARG A 257 -18.26 -10.63 -4.88
C ARG A 257 -18.57 -11.71 -3.82
N PRO A 258 -19.12 -12.88 -4.22
CA PRO A 258 -19.42 -13.95 -3.27
C PRO A 258 -18.15 -14.43 -2.53
N PRO A 259 -18.18 -14.55 -1.19
CA PRO A 259 -17.04 -15.05 -0.43
C PRO A 259 -16.58 -16.45 -0.86
N THR A 260 -17.51 -17.31 -1.26
CA THR A 260 -17.25 -18.66 -1.79
C THR A 260 -16.50 -18.63 -3.11
N LEU A 261 -16.85 -17.70 -4.01
CA LEU A 261 -16.13 -17.48 -5.28
C LEU A 261 -14.71 -16.95 -5.03
N MET A 262 -14.55 -16.01 -4.11
CA MET A 262 -13.22 -15.52 -3.70
C MET A 262 -12.38 -16.64 -3.06
N ALA A 263 -13.00 -17.51 -2.26
CA ALA A 263 -12.34 -18.67 -1.67
C ALA A 263 -11.95 -19.72 -2.72
N LEU A 264 -12.80 -19.95 -3.74
CA LEU A 264 -12.49 -20.81 -4.87
C LEU A 264 -11.25 -20.29 -5.64
N TYR A 265 -11.21 -19.00 -5.98
CA TYR A 265 -10.05 -18.39 -6.63
C TYR A 265 -8.75 -18.61 -5.83
N ARG A 266 -8.80 -18.39 -4.51
CA ARG A 266 -7.65 -18.66 -3.61
C ARG A 266 -7.26 -20.14 -3.61
N ARG A 267 -8.22 -21.06 -3.54
CA ARG A 267 -7.98 -22.52 -3.57
C ARG A 267 -7.32 -22.96 -4.87
N VAL A 268 -7.83 -22.50 -6.02
CA VAL A 268 -7.22 -22.77 -7.34
C VAL A 268 -5.80 -22.19 -7.42
N GLY A 269 -5.61 -20.95 -6.94
CA GLY A 269 -4.29 -20.31 -6.91
C GLY A 269 -3.27 -21.09 -6.07
N LEU A 270 -3.66 -21.53 -4.87
CA LEU A 270 -2.83 -22.35 -3.99
C LEU A 270 -2.52 -23.72 -4.60
N ALA A 271 -3.53 -24.39 -5.18
CA ALA A 271 -3.35 -25.69 -5.84
C ALA A 271 -2.42 -25.60 -7.07
N THR A 272 -2.56 -24.53 -7.85
CA THR A 272 -1.65 -24.23 -8.98
C THR A 272 -0.24 -24.01 -8.48
N MET A 273 -0.08 -23.18 -7.46
CA MET A 273 1.20 -22.86 -6.86
C MET A 273 1.89 -24.11 -6.28
N SER A 274 1.14 -24.99 -5.60
CA SER A 274 1.68 -26.26 -5.09
C SER A 274 2.12 -27.20 -6.21
N ALA A 275 1.30 -27.36 -7.26
CA ALA A 275 1.64 -28.25 -8.37
C ALA A 275 2.86 -27.78 -9.16
N VAL A 276 2.94 -26.48 -9.45
CA VAL A 276 4.04 -25.88 -10.21
C VAL A 276 5.34 -25.86 -9.42
N MET A 277 5.29 -25.68 -8.10
CA MET A 277 6.50 -25.74 -7.26
C MET A 277 6.99 -27.16 -6.99
N GLN A 278 6.09 -28.16 -6.93
CA GLN A 278 6.47 -29.54 -6.64
C GLN A 278 6.95 -30.31 -7.88
N PHE A 279 6.34 -30.06 -9.05
CA PHE A 279 6.58 -30.88 -10.25
C PHE A 279 7.08 -30.03 -11.43
N PRO A 280 8.33 -30.25 -11.90
CA PRO A 280 8.89 -29.54 -13.05
C PRO A 280 8.07 -29.70 -14.33
N GLN A 281 7.45 -30.87 -14.54
CA GLN A 281 6.58 -31.13 -15.68
C GLN A 281 5.32 -30.27 -15.65
N SER A 282 4.65 -30.16 -14.49
CA SER A 282 3.48 -29.30 -14.32
C SER A 282 3.84 -27.83 -14.54
N ASN A 283 5.02 -27.39 -14.12
CA ASN A 283 5.54 -26.06 -14.43
C ASN A 283 5.70 -25.86 -15.96
N ALA A 284 6.34 -26.80 -16.66
CA ALA A 284 6.54 -26.71 -18.11
C ALA A 284 5.20 -26.64 -18.88
N ILE A 285 4.22 -27.48 -18.51
CA ILE A 285 2.88 -27.49 -19.12
C ILE A 285 2.11 -26.20 -18.81
N PHE A 286 2.12 -25.74 -17.56
CA PHE A 286 1.48 -24.49 -17.19
C PHE A 286 2.08 -23.29 -17.96
N MET A 287 3.38 -23.34 -18.20
CA MET A 287 4.12 -22.32 -18.94
C MET A 287 3.90 -22.34 -20.45
N SER A 288 3.53 -23.49 -21.02
CA SER A 288 3.24 -23.60 -22.45
C SER A 288 1.86 -23.06 -22.83
N ILE A 289 0.98 -22.79 -21.86
CA ILE A 289 -0.33 -22.15 -22.11
C ILE A 289 -0.11 -20.67 -22.45
N PRO A 290 -0.42 -20.23 -23.69
CA PRO A 290 -0.27 -18.84 -24.10
C PRO A 290 -1.42 -17.98 -23.55
N SER A 291 -1.19 -16.66 -23.48
CA SER A 291 -2.28 -15.69 -23.38
C SER A 291 -2.94 -15.56 -24.75
N MET A 292 -4.27 -15.60 -24.80
CA MET A 292 -5.05 -15.62 -26.04
C MET A 292 -6.23 -14.66 -25.97
N LYS A 293 -6.67 -14.19 -27.12
CA LYS A 293 -7.93 -13.46 -27.26
C LYS A 293 -9.03 -14.40 -27.71
N TRP A 294 -10.15 -14.41 -26.98
CA TRP A 294 -11.35 -15.19 -27.29
C TRP A 294 -12.53 -14.25 -27.54
N SER A 295 -13.37 -14.59 -28.52
CA SER A 295 -14.70 -14.00 -28.64
C SER A 295 -15.65 -14.59 -27.61
N LEU A 296 -16.40 -13.74 -26.89
CA LEU A 296 -17.41 -14.18 -25.94
C LEU A 296 -18.65 -14.64 -26.71
N LYS A 297 -18.85 -15.94 -26.83
CA LYS A 297 -19.96 -16.51 -27.59
C LYS A 297 -21.27 -16.52 -26.79
N GLY A 298 -22.40 -16.39 -27.49
CA GLY A 298 -23.73 -16.70 -26.94
C GLY A 298 -24.00 -18.20 -26.93
N TYR A 299 -25.20 -18.65 -26.53
CA TYR A 299 -25.51 -20.08 -26.45
C TYR A 299 -25.34 -20.81 -27.80
N GLU A 300 -24.89 -22.08 -27.76
CA GLU A 300 -24.69 -22.94 -28.95
C GLU A 300 -25.92 -23.00 -29.88
N ALA A 301 -27.14 -22.91 -29.33
CA ALA A 301 -28.36 -22.89 -30.12
C ALA A 301 -28.48 -21.67 -31.06
N TRP A 302 -27.78 -20.57 -30.78
CA TRP A 302 -27.85 -19.34 -31.58
C TRP A 302 -27.15 -19.49 -32.93
N GLU A 303 -26.13 -20.35 -33.03
CA GLU A 303 -25.41 -20.59 -34.28
C GLU A 303 -26.32 -21.17 -35.36
N ARG A 304 -27.36 -21.90 -34.95
CA ARG A 304 -28.33 -22.53 -35.86
C ARG A 304 -29.52 -21.63 -36.19
N ALA A 305 -29.74 -20.56 -35.42
CA ALA A 305 -31.01 -19.82 -35.42
C ALA A 305 -31.00 -18.53 -36.28
N ASN A 306 -29.94 -18.25 -37.03
CA ASN A 306 -29.76 -17.04 -37.86
C ASN A 306 -30.18 -15.73 -37.15
N ILE A 307 -29.74 -15.59 -35.90
CA ILE A 307 -30.06 -14.45 -35.02
C ILE A 307 -29.06 -13.33 -35.30
N LEU A 308 -29.55 -12.09 -35.39
CA LEU A 308 -28.70 -10.89 -35.35
C LEU A 308 -28.76 -10.25 -33.97
N ILE A 309 -27.66 -9.67 -33.52
CA ILE A 309 -27.54 -9.00 -32.22
C ILE A 309 -27.32 -7.50 -32.47
N GLU A 310 -28.11 -6.64 -31.82
CA GLU A 310 -28.13 -5.19 -32.03
C GLU A 310 -27.53 -4.39 -30.84
N GLY A 311 -27.38 -4.99 -29.65
CA GLY A 311 -26.73 -4.35 -28.49
C GLY A 311 -26.69 -5.23 -27.23
N GLY A 312 -25.90 -4.86 -26.23
CA GLY A 312 -25.76 -5.59 -24.96
C GLY A 312 -25.95 -4.76 -23.68
N ASP A 313 -25.95 -3.42 -23.76
CA ASP A 313 -26.13 -2.53 -22.61
C ASP A 313 -27.61 -2.20 -22.40
N LEU A 314 -28.16 -2.59 -21.26
CA LEU A 314 -29.55 -2.34 -20.84
C LEU A 314 -29.94 -0.85 -20.80
N MET A 315 -28.98 0.06 -20.64
CA MET A 315 -29.17 1.51 -20.63
C MET A 315 -29.01 2.14 -22.02
N CYS A 316 -28.66 1.36 -23.04
CA CYS A 316 -28.47 1.80 -24.41
C CYS A 316 -29.38 1.00 -25.35
N GLY A 317 -30.13 1.69 -26.19
CA GLY A 317 -31.00 1.01 -27.17
C GLY A 317 -30.18 0.30 -28.24
N ALA A 318 -30.87 -0.45 -29.10
CA ALA A 318 -30.30 -0.87 -30.38
C ALA A 318 -29.78 0.38 -31.12
N SER A 319 -28.46 0.50 -31.24
CA SER A 319 -27.79 1.64 -31.90
C SER A 319 -27.24 1.29 -33.27
N MET A 320 -27.26 0.00 -33.66
CA MET A 320 -26.94 -0.44 -35.02
C MET A 320 -28.23 -0.61 -35.83
N GLU A 321 -28.28 0.05 -36.99
CA GLU A 321 -29.32 -0.18 -38.01
C GLU A 321 -29.20 -1.57 -38.67
N THR A 322 -28.02 -2.20 -38.58
CA THR A 322 -27.73 -3.54 -39.08
C THR A 322 -27.11 -4.40 -37.97
N GLY A 323 -27.89 -5.32 -37.41
CA GLY A 323 -27.41 -6.22 -36.36
C GLY A 323 -26.26 -7.14 -36.84
N LEU A 324 -25.42 -7.58 -35.91
CA LEU A 324 -24.30 -8.48 -36.18
C LEU A 324 -24.73 -9.95 -36.03
N PRO A 325 -24.28 -10.88 -36.90
CA PRO A 325 -24.59 -12.29 -36.74
C PRO A 325 -24.15 -12.84 -35.38
N ALA A 326 -25.01 -13.61 -34.72
CA ALA A 326 -24.74 -14.20 -33.41
C ALA A 326 -23.50 -15.12 -33.38
N VAL A 327 -23.12 -15.70 -34.52
CA VAL A 327 -21.86 -16.45 -34.70
C VAL A 327 -20.63 -15.57 -34.40
N GLY A 328 -20.75 -14.26 -34.59
CA GLY A 328 -19.70 -13.29 -34.27
C GLY A 328 -19.48 -13.04 -32.78
N GLY A 329 -20.30 -13.62 -31.89
CA GLY A 329 -20.22 -13.41 -30.45
C GLY A 329 -21.23 -12.38 -29.91
N CYS A 330 -21.35 -12.33 -28.58
CA CYS A 330 -22.16 -11.36 -27.85
C CYS A 330 -21.60 -9.95 -27.97
N LEU A 331 -22.43 -8.96 -27.68
CA LEU A 331 -22.03 -7.55 -27.57
C LEU A 331 -21.79 -7.16 -26.11
N GLU A 332 -20.89 -6.20 -25.90
CA GLU A 332 -20.53 -5.70 -24.57
C GLU A 332 -21.74 -5.13 -23.82
N SER A 333 -21.70 -5.27 -22.50
CA SER A 333 -22.72 -4.72 -21.60
C SER A 333 -22.39 -3.29 -21.17
N PHE A 334 -23.05 -2.80 -20.12
CA PHE A 334 -22.78 -1.49 -19.55
C PHE A 334 -21.37 -1.39 -18.94
N GLY A 335 -20.80 -0.18 -18.86
CA GLY A 335 -19.50 0.04 -18.22
C GLY A 335 -19.14 1.53 -18.12
N LEU A 336 -17.87 1.85 -17.82
CA LEU A 336 -17.41 3.25 -17.70
C LEU A 336 -16.90 3.83 -19.04
N THR A 337 -16.36 3.01 -19.94
CA THR A 337 -15.45 3.47 -21.02
C THR A 337 -16.06 3.60 -22.40
N MET A 338 -17.35 3.27 -22.59
CA MET A 338 -17.91 3.09 -23.92
C MET A 338 -19.26 3.79 -24.18
N GLY A 339 -19.92 4.31 -23.16
CA GLY A 339 -21.26 4.89 -23.32
C GLY A 339 -22.19 3.92 -24.03
N CYS A 340 -22.83 4.36 -25.13
CA CYS A 340 -23.70 3.51 -25.96
C CYS A 340 -23.04 2.99 -27.25
N TYR A 341 -21.70 2.96 -27.31
CA TYR A 341 -20.99 2.40 -28.46
C TYR A 341 -21.06 0.87 -28.45
N VAL A 342 -21.43 0.27 -29.58
CA VAL A 342 -21.57 -1.18 -29.71
C VAL A 342 -20.24 -1.82 -30.13
N GLN A 343 -19.74 -2.75 -29.30
CA GLN A 343 -18.61 -3.63 -29.64
C GLN A 343 -18.92 -5.08 -29.27
N ARG A 344 -18.21 -5.99 -29.93
CA ARG A 344 -18.19 -7.41 -29.56
C ARG A 344 -17.49 -7.58 -28.23
N ALA A 345 -18.07 -8.42 -27.39
CA ALA A 345 -17.47 -8.81 -26.15
C ALA A 345 -16.34 -9.81 -26.40
N THR A 346 -15.18 -9.53 -25.82
CA THR A 346 -13.99 -10.37 -25.93
C THR A 346 -13.40 -10.66 -24.56
N LEU A 347 -12.69 -11.78 -24.45
CA LEU A 347 -11.99 -12.22 -23.25
C LEU A 347 -10.50 -12.32 -23.58
N ASP A 348 -9.65 -11.74 -22.73
CA ASP A 348 -8.21 -11.96 -22.80
C ASP A 348 -7.86 -13.09 -21.83
N VAL A 349 -7.86 -14.31 -22.35
CA VAL A 349 -7.71 -15.54 -21.58
C VAL A 349 -6.23 -15.82 -21.35
N ASP A 350 -5.78 -15.58 -20.12
CA ASP A 350 -4.45 -16.01 -19.66
C ASP A 350 -4.47 -17.44 -19.08
N ARG A 351 -3.28 -17.97 -18.80
CA ARG A 351 -3.11 -19.33 -18.23
C ARG A 351 -3.81 -19.54 -16.89
N HIS A 352 -3.90 -18.51 -16.04
CA HIS A 352 -4.54 -18.62 -14.73
C HIS A 352 -6.06 -18.63 -14.89
N MET A 353 -6.59 -17.78 -15.76
CA MET A 353 -8.00 -17.70 -16.11
C MET A 353 -8.47 -19.00 -16.76
N LEU A 354 -7.73 -19.52 -17.74
CA LEU A 354 -8.08 -20.78 -18.42
C LEU A 354 -8.09 -21.96 -17.44
N LEU A 355 -7.06 -22.07 -16.59
CA LEU A 355 -6.99 -23.14 -15.58
C LEU A 355 -8.12 -23.01 -14.54
N PHE A 356 -8.38 -21.79 -14.05
CA PHE A 356 -9.49 -21.54 -13.14
C PHE A 356 -10.84 -21.91 -13.76
N ALA A 357 -11.10 -21.46 -14.98
CA ALA A 357 -12.36 -21.72 -15.66
C ALA A 357 -12.54 -23.21 -15.94
N PHE A 358 -11.49 -23.89 -16.41
CA PHE A 358 -11.54 -25.31 -16.73
C PHE A 358 -11.76 -26.17 -15.46
N LEU A 359 -10.99 -25.95 -14.38
CA LEU A 359 -11.17 -26.68 -13.12
C LEU A 359 -12.55 -26.44 -12.50
N SER A 360 -13.03 -25.21 -12.55
CA SER A 360 -14.35 -24.87 -12.00
C SER A 360 -15.47 -25.50 -12.82
N TRP A 361 -15.31 -25.58 -14.14
CA TRP A 361 -16.24 -26.24 -15.03
C TRP A 361 -16.27 -27.77 -14.86
N THR A 362 -15.11 -28.42 -14.81
CA THR A 362 -15.05 -29.89 -14.64
C THR A 362 -15.58 -30.34 -13.28
N SER A 363 -15.37 -29.54 -12.23
CA SER A 363 -15.99 -29.79 -10.93
C SER A 363 -17.50 -29.62 -10.93
N ALA A 364 -18.05 -28.70 -11.75
CA ALA A 364 -19.50 -28.47 -11.84
C ALA A 364 -20.20 -29.50 -12.74
N TYR A 365 -19.52 -30.00 -13.78
CA TYR A 365 -20.05 -30.93 -14.77
C TYR A 365 -19.15 -32.17 -14.95
N PRO A 366 -19.03 -33.04 -13.93
CA PRO A 366 -18.07 -34.16 -13.94
C PRO A 366 -18.37 -35.22 -15.02
N THR A 367 -19.61 -35.29 -15.51
CA THR A 367 -20.04 -36.27 -16.53
C THR A 367 -20.07 -35.71 -17.95
N ALA A 368 -19.83 -34.41 -18.13
CA ALA A 368 -19.86 -33.76 -19.44
C ALA A 368 -18.46 -33.51 -19.99
N SER A 369 -18.32 -33.47 -21.31
CA SER A 369 -17.10 -33.04 -21.99
C SER A 369 -17.25 -31.64 -22.58
N VAL A 370 -16.16 -30.87 -22.57
CA VAL A 370 -16.13 -29.53 -23.21
C VAL A 370 -16.10 -29.71 -24.72
N ASN A 371 -17.02 -29.05 -25.43
CA ASN A 371 -17.03 -28.98 -26.89
C ASN A 371 -16.01 -27.92 -27.35
N VAL A 372 -14.76 -28.36 -27.56
CA VAL A 372 -13.63 -27.50 -27.95
C VAL A 372 -13.91 -26.75 -29.26
N SER A 373 -14.58 -27.41 -30.23
CA SER A 373 -14.95 -26.78 -31.50
C SER A 373 -15.87 -25.58 -31.28
N TYR A 374 -16.89 -25.72 -30.44
CA TYR A 374 -17.78 -24.61 -30.10
C TYR A 374 -17.06 -23.49 -29.33
N VAL A 375 -16.22 -23.82 -28.35
CA VAL A 375 -15.49 -22.79 -27.56
C VAL A 375 -14.54 -21.98 -28.46
N CYS A 376 -13.85 -22.66 -29.38
CA CYS A 376 -12.83 -22.05 -30.22
C CYS A 376 -13.34 -21.53 -31.58
N SER A 377 -14.62 -21.73 -31.96
CA SER A 377 -15.15 -21.28 -33.26
C SER A 377 -15.58 -19.81 -33.32
N GLY A 378 -15.37 -19.04 -32.25
CA GLY A 378 -15.71 -17.62 -32.21
C GLY A 378 -14.92 -16.80 -33.25
N ARG A 379 -15.57 -15.82 -33.88
CA ARG A 379 -14.89 -14.90 -34.78
C ARG A 379 -13.82 -14.10 -34.02
N ASP A 380 -12.62 -14.02 -34.57
CA ASP A 380 -11.46 -13.34 -33.96
C ASP A 380 -10.92 -14.04 -32.67
N THR A 381 -11.34 -15.28 -32.40
CA THR A 381 -10.68 -16.16 -31.41
C THR A 381 -9.35 -16.67 -31.97
N ASP A 382 -8.29 -16.64 -31.16
CA ASP A 382 -6.96 -17.09 -31.57
C ASP A 382 -6.92 -18.56 -32.00
N SER A 383 -6.15 -18.86 -33.05
CA SER A 383 -6.03 -20.19 -33.64
C SER A 383 -5.41 -21.23 -32.71
N THR A 384 -4.69 -20.81 -31.67
CA THR A 384 -4.08 -21.69 -30.66
C THR A 384 -5.06 -22.16 -29.58
N CYS A 385 -6.32 -21.71 -29.61
CA CYS A 385 -7.34 -22.09 -28.63
C CYS A 385 -7.50 -23.61 -28.43
N PRO A 386 -7.58 -24.45 -29.50
CA PRO A 386 -7.71 -25.89 -29.34
C PRO A 386 -6.51 -26.52 -28.62
N ASP A 387 -5.29 -26.10 -28.97
CA ASP A 387 -4.05 -26.61 -28.36
C ASP A 387 -3.90 -26.18 -26.89
N ALA A 388 -4.33 -24.96 -26.55
CA ALA A 388 -4.37 -24.52 -25.16
C ALA A 388 -5.39 -25.32 -24.34
N MET A 389 -6.53 -25.68 -24.95
CA MET A 389 -7.56 -26.49 -24.29
C MET A 389 -7.08 -27.92 -24.01
N THR A 390 -6.37 -28.56 -24.95
CA THR A 390 -5.77 -29.88 -24.72
C THR A 390 -4.68 -29.82 -23.63
N THR A 391 -3.89 -28.74 -23.63
CA THR A 391 -2.84 -28.51 -22.62
C THR A 391 -3.43 -28.34 -21.21
N VAL A 392 -4.49 -27.52 -21.05
CA VAL A 392 -5.12 -27.31 -19.73
C VAL A 392 -5.84 -28.57 -19.24
N MET A 393 -6.46 -29.34 -20.15
CA MET A 393 -7.04 -30.64 -19.83
C MET A 393 -6.00 -31.58 -19.20
N ALA A 394 -4.82 -31.70 -19.82
CA ALA A 394 -3.74 -32.52 -19.30
C ALA A 394 -3.27 -32.06 -17.90
N LEU A 395 -3.07 -30.74 -17.71
CA LEU A 395 -2.65 -30.19 -16.43
C LEU A 395 -3.69 -30.42 -15.32
N SER A 396 -4.97 -30.21 -15.62
CA SER A 396 -6.07 -30.29 -14.67
C SER A 396 -6.25 -31.68 -14.05
N SER A 397 -5.86 -32.74 -14.75
CA SER A 397 -5.98 -34.14 -14.27
C SER A 397 -5.24 -34.40 -12.96
N SER A 398 -4.23 -33.57 -12.65
CA SER A 398 -3.43 -33.65 -11.41
C SER A 398 -3.98 -32.80 -10.26
N MET A 399 -5.09 -32.08 -10.46
CA MET A 399 -5.65 -31.13 -9.50
C MET A 399 -7.10 -31.48 -9.17
N ASN A 400 -7.44 -31.50 -7.87
CA ASN A 400 -8.81 -31.69 -7.41
C ASN A 400 -9.26 -30.46 -6.61
N VAL A 401 -10.14 -29.65 -7.20
CA VAL A 401 -10.69 -28.44 -6.58
C VAL A 401 -12.20 -28.41 -6.77
N SER A 402 -12.97 -28.31 -5.67
CA SER A 402 -14.43 -28.23 -5.72
C SER A 402 -14.92 -26.79 -5.95
N SER A 403 -15.77 -26.60 -6.97
CA SER A 403 -16.44 -25.33 -7.30
C SER A 403 -17.92 -25.28 -6.87
N VAL A 404 -18.44 -26.34 -6.25
CA VAL A 404 -19.89 -26.53 -5.99
C VAL A 404 -20.51 -25.39 -5.18
N ASP A 405 -19.89 -24.98 -4.07
CA ASP A 405 -20.42 -23.89 -3.23
C ASP A 405 -20.48 -22.56 -3.99
N ALA A 406 -19.41 -22.24 -4.72
CA ALA A 406 -19.34 -21.02 -5.53
C ALA A 406 -20.34 -21.05 -6.70
N TYR A 407 -20.57 -22.23 -7.27
CA TYR A 407 -21.55 -22.42 -8.33
C TYR A 407 -22.97 -22.11 -7.83
N HIS A 408 -23.37 -22.68 -6.68
CA HIS A 408 -24.70 -22.45 -6.11
C HIS A 408 -24.91 -21.00 -5.68
N ASP A 409 -23.94 -20.39 -4.99
CA ASP A 409 -24.06 -19.00 -4.54
C ASP A 409 -24.17 -18.02 -5.72
N VAL A 410 -23.38 -18.21 -6.78
CA VAL A 410 -23.46 -17.36 -7.98
C VAL A 410 -24.75 -17.60 -8.75
N GLN A 411 -25.22 -18.84 -8.80
CA GLN A 411 -26.48 -19.20 -9.44
C GLN A 411 -27.69 -18.56 -8.73
N GLU A 412 -27.68 -18.47 -7.40
CA GLU A 412 -28.74 -17.80 -6.61
C GLU A 412 -28.83 -16.29 -6.90
N LEU A 413 -27.70 -15.65 -7.21
CA LEU A 413 -27.68 -14.24 -7.61
C LEU A 413 -28.28 -13.98 -9.00
N VAL A 414 -28.46 -15.04 -9.80
CA VAL A 414 -28.98 -14.99 -11.18
C VAL A 414 -28.23 -13.94 -12.02
N VAL A 415 -26.89 -13.95 -11.95
CA VAL A 415 -26.04 -13.04 -12.72
C VAL A 415 -26.12 -13.42 -14.20
N GLY A 416 -26.24 -12.44 -15.08
CA GLY A 416 -26.31 -12.71 -16.52
C GLY A 416 -25.82 -11.57 -17.40
N LEU A 417 -25.93 -11.82 -18.70
CA LEU A 417 -25.70 -10.85 -19.77
C LEU A 417 -27.02 -10.50 -20.45
N THR A 418 -27.17 -9.26 -20.87
CA THR A 418 -28.33 -8.79 -21.64
C THR A 418 -27.95 -8.67 -23.10
N GLN A 419 -28.83 -9.07 -24.02
CA GLN A 419 -28.65 -8.91 -25.46
C GLN A 419 -29.96 -8.48 -26.12
N PHE A 420 -29.92 -7.46 -26.96
CA PHE A 420 -31.00 -7.09 -27.88
C PHE A 420 -30.77 -7.83 -29.19
N ILE A 421 -31.75 -8.63 -29.59
CA ILE A 421 -31.63 -9.51 -30.76
C ILE A 421 -32.74 -9.23 -31.78
N LEU A 422 -32.45 -9.55 -33.03
CA LEU A 422 -33.40 -9.56 -34.13
C LEU A 422 -33.53 -11.00 -34.65
N VAL A 423 -34.73 -11.57 -34.50
CA VAL A 423 -35.09 -12.87 -35.06
C VAL A 423 -35.98 -12.61 -36.28
N GLY A 424 -35.41 -12.75 -37.47
CA GLY A 424 -36.06 -12.31 -38.71
C GLY A 424 -36.22 -10.78 -38.74
N LYS A 425 -37.44 -10.28 -38.47
CA LYS A 425 -37.76 -8.84 -38.36
C LYS A 425 -38.26 -8.42 -36.97
N ALA A 426 -38.37 -9.37 -36.03
CA ALA A 426 -38.89 -9.11 -34.69
C ALA A 426 -37.74 -8.83 -33.71
N ARG A 427 -37.74 -7.63 -33.11
CA ARG A 427 -36.81 -7.26 -32.05
C ARG A 427 -37.23 -7.91 -30.73
N GLN A 428 -36.31 -8.61 -30.09
CA GLN A 428 -36.51 -9.27 -28.80
C GLN A 428 -35.40 -8.90 -27.82
N PHE A 429 -35.76 -8.83 -26.54
CA PHE A 429 -34.82 -8.69 -25.45
C PHE A 429 -34.55 -10.07 -24.85
N LEU A 430 -33.26 -10.40 -24.67
CA LEU A 430 -32.84 -11.67 -24.13
C LEU A 430 -31.91 -11.48 -22.94
N PHE A 431 -32.23 -12.16 -21.85
CA PHE A 431 -31.39 -12.27 -20.68
C PHE A 431 -30.75 -13.66 -20.64
N MET A 432 -29.42 -13.69 -20.55
CA MET A 432 -28.61 -14.89 -20.53
C MET A 432 -28.04 -15.10 -19.11
N PRO A 433 -28.69 -15.89 -18.25
CA PRO A 433 -28.10 -16.25 -16.97
C PRO A 433 -26.83 -17.07 -17.15
N MET A 434 -25.84 -16.78 -16.31
CA MET A 434 -24.62 -17.56 -16.13
C MET A 434 -24.90 -18.78 -15.25
N LEU A 435 -24.08 -19.83 -15.37
CA LEU A 435 -24.19 -21.06 -14.60
C LEU A 435 -25.57 -21.72 -14.75
N ASN A 436 -26.00 -21.83 -16.01
CA ASN A 436 -27.28 -22.43 -16.36
C ASN A 436 -27.05 -23.92 -16.69
N PRO A 437 -27.59 -24.87 -15.88
CA PRO A 437 -27.33 -26.29 -16.06
C PRO A 437 -27.84 -26.84 -17.41
N ARG A 438 -28.73 -26.12 -18.10
CA ARG A 438 -29.20 -26.47 -19.44
C ARG A 438 -28.25 -26.05 -20.56
N ARG A 439 -27.21 -25.25 -20.25
CA ARG A 439 -26.26 -24.65 -21.19
C ARG A 439 -24.80 -24.82 -20.72
N PRO A 440 -24.34 -26.04 -20.39
CA PRO A 440 -23.03 -26.26 -19.78
C PRO A 440 -21.86 -25.73 -20.61
N GLN A 441 -21.95 -25.74 -21.94
CA GLN A 441 -20.87 -25.25 -22.81
C GLN A 441 -20.63 -23.74 -22.69
N PHE A 442 -21.67 -22.95 -22.40
CA PHE A 442 -21.52 -21.51 -22.16
C PHE A 442 -20.86 -21.22 -20.80
N ASP A 443 -21.03 -22.12 -19.83
CA ASP A 443 -20.57 -21.87 -18.47
C ASP A 443 -19.03 -21.88 -18.34
N LEU A 444 -18.31 -22.41 -19.32
CA LEU A 444 -16.85 -22.18 -19.40
C LEU A 444 -16.52 -20.69 -19.60
N PHE A 445 -17.26 -20.00 -20.49
CA PHE A 445 -17.16 -18.55 -20.64
C PHE A 445 -17.69 -17.82 -19.41
N ALA A 446 -18.72 -18.34 -18.75
CA ALA A 446 -19.20 -17.78 -17.48
C ALA A 446 -18.10 -17.82 -16.41
N TRP A 447 -17.40 -18.95 -16.24
CA TRP A 447 -16.28 -19.02 -15.28
C TRP A 447 -15.13 -18.07 -15.61
N CYS A 448 -14.85 -17.84 -16.89
CA CYS A 448 -13.95 -16.79 -17.35
C CYS A 448 -14.42 -15.38 -16.91
N LEU A 449 -15.70 -15.07 -17.10
CA LEU A 449 -16.29 -13.79 -16.66
C LEU A 449 -16.28 -13.64 -15.13
N LEU A 450 -16.55 -14.73 -14.39
CA LEU A 450 -16.48 -14.75 -12.93
C LEU A 450 -15.05 -14.56 -12.41
N TYR A 451 -14.04 -15.08 -13.12
CA TYR A 451 -12.63 -14.82 -12.83
C TYR A 451 -12.31 -13.32 -12.97
N GLU A 452 -12.78 -12.68 -14.05
CA GLU A 452 -12.64 -11.23 -14.24
C GLU A 452 -13.42 -10.42 -13.18
N TRP A 453 -14.56 -10.91 -12.69
CA TRP A 453 -15.28 -10.29 -11.58
C TRP A 453 -14.50 -10.37 -10.26
N VAL A 454 -13.88 -11.52 -9.96
CA VAL A 454 -13.01 -11.70 -8.79
C VAL A 454 -11.83 -10.72 -8.83
N LEU A 455 -11.19 -10.58 -9.99
CA LEU A 455 -10.05 -9.69 -10.21
C LEU A 455 -10.41 -8.21 -10.41
N GLY A 456 -11.68 -7.90 -10.64
CA GLY A 456 -12.19 -6.52 -10.74
C GLY A 456 -11.91 -5.86 -12.05
N TYR A 457 -11.91 -6.67 -13.10
CA TYR A 457 -12.04 -6.21 -14.47
C TYR A 457 -13.51 -6.10 -14.88
N ARG A 458 -14.42 -6.71 -14.13
CA ARG A 458 -15.87 -6.57 -14.28
C ARG A 458 -16.53 -6.38 -12.92
N GLU A 459 -17.69 -5.73 -12.89
CA GLU A 459 -18.57 -5.66 -11.72
C GLU A 459 -19.96 -6.13 -12.07
N VAL A 460 -20.77 -6.39 -11.04
CA VAL A 460 -22.14 -6.88 -11.19
C VAL A 460 -23.08 -5.90 -10.52
N VAL A 461 -24.14 -5.52 -11.23
CA VAL A 461 -25.13 -4.55 -10.76
C VAL A 461 -26.51 -5.19 -10.83
N ASN A 462 -27.25 -5.09 -9.74
CA ASN A 462 -28.66 -5.44 -9.69
C ASN A 462 -29.50 -4.18 -9.90
N PHE A 463 -30.18 -4.12 -11.04
CA PHE A 463 -31.10 -3.05 -11.41
C PHE A 463 -32.51 -3.40 -10.91
N GLN A 464 -33.03 -2.64 -9.95
CA GLN A 464 -34.32 -2.90 -9.32
C GLN A 464 -35.31 -1.78 -9.64
N GLY A 465 -36.40 -2.11 -10.31
CA GLY A 465 -37.44 -1.15 -10.69
C GLY A 465 -38.81 -1.45 -10.08
N ASP A 466 -39.82 -0.79 -10.64
CA ASP A 466 -41.22 -0.89 -10.22
C ASP A 466 -41.87 -2.25 -10.55
N ARG A 467 -41.39 -2.97 -11.57
CA ARG A 467 -41.98 -4.23 -12.06
C ARG A 467 -41.12 -5.47 -11.84
N GLY A 468 -39.81 -5.31 -11.80
CA GLY A 468 -38.88 -6.43 -11.70
C GLY A 468 -37.46 -5.98 -11.41
N ASN A 469 -36.55 -6.95 -11.45
CA ASN A 469 -35.13 -6.73 -11.29
C ASN A 469 -34.31 -7.56 -12.29
N LEU A 470 -33.11 -7.08 -12.62
CA LEU A 470 -32.13 -7.83 -13.42
C LEU A 470 -30.74 -7.63 -12.84
N THR A 471 -30.03 -8.75 -12.61
CA THR A 471 -28.64 -8.76 -12.18
C THR A 471 -27.73 -8.94 -13.39
N VAL A 472 -27.02 -7.88 -13.78
CA VAL A 472 -26.26 -7.84 -15.04
C VAL A 472 -24.77 -7.60 -14.75
N MET A 473 -23.91 -8.34 -15.43
CA MET A 473 -22.46 -8.12 -15.38
C MET A 473 -22.02 -7.05 -16.39
N SER A 474 -21.09 -6.19 -15.98
CA SER A 474 -20.55 -5.11 -16.80
C SER A 474 -19.68 -5.62 -17.96
N ALA A 475 -19.40 -4.72 -18.90
CA ALA A 475 -18.27 -4.81 -19.81
C ALA A 475 -16.93 -4.86 -19.06
N LYS A 476 -15.88 -5.31 -19.74
CA LYS A 476 -14.51 -5.31 -19.20
C LYS A 476 -14.00 -3.88 -19.09
N TYR A 477 -13.50 -3.53 -17.91
CA TYR A 477 -12.83 -2.27 -17.66
C TYR A 477 -11.37 -2.32 -18.15
N PRO A 478 -10.83 -1.22 -18.68
CA PRO A 478 -9.44 -1.18 -19.15
C PRO A 478 -8.48 -1.39 -17.97
N ASP A 479 -7.33 -1.99 -18.26
CA ASP A 479 -6.29 -2.19 -17.27
C ASP A 479 -5.76 -0.86 -16.73
N MET A 480 -5.54 -0.80 -15.41
CA MET A 480 -4.80 0.31 -14.79
C MET A 480 -3.38 -0.11 -14.47
N THR A 481 -2.43 0.73 -14.89
CA THR A 481 -1.02 0.67 -14.54
C THR A 481 -0.68 1.77 -13.54
N TRP A 482 -0.16 1.39 -12.39
CA TRP A 482 0.34 2.31 -11.38
C TRP A 482 1.86 2.27 -11.38
N HIS A 483 2.48 3.44 -11.33
CA HIS A 483 3.92 3.57 -11.26
C HIS A 483 4.32 3.94 -9.83
N THR A 484 5.35 3.28 -9.32
CA THR A 484 5.97 3.65 -8.05
C THR A 484 6.76 4.92 -8.24
N ASN A 485 6.66 5.83 -7.27
CA ASN A 485 7.40 7.08 -7.29
C ASN A 485 8.70 6.93 -6.50
N GLU A 486 9.84 6.89 -7.20
CA GLU A 486 11.15 6.77 -6.56
C GLU A 486 11.48 7.94 -5.62
N ALA A 487 10.87 9.11 -5.83
CA ALA A 487 11.12 10.30 -5.03
C ALA A 487 10.56 10.19 -3.59
N GLU A 488 9.63 9.26 -3.34
CA GLU A 488 9.08 9.02 -2.00
C GLU A 488 10.09 8.33 -1.05
N ILE A 489 11.14 7.71 -1.61
CA ILE A 489 12.18 7.05 -0.80
C ILE A 489 13.12 8.13 -0.24
N PRO A 490 13.25 8.27 1.10
CA PRO A 490 14.08 9.31 1.70
C PRO A 490 15.58 9.01 1.58
N ARG A 491 16.16 9.26 0.39
CA ARG A 491 17.57 8.96 0.10
C ARG A 491 18.56 9.94 0.73
N HIS A 492 18.15 11.19 1.01
CA HIS A 492 19.05 12.26 1.49
C HIS A 492 19.78 11.91 2.80
N ILE A 493 19.06 11.43 3.80
CA ILE A 493 19.64 11.05 5.10
C ILE A 493 20.61 9.87 4.92
N VAL A 494 20.24 8.90 4.08
CA VAL A 494 21.08 7.73 3.79
C VAL A 494 22.39 8.14 3.12
N TYR A 495 22.35 9.07 2.17
CA TYR A 495 23.56 9.59 1.53
C TYR A 495 24.47 10.31 2.52
N PHE A 496 23.90 11.15 3.39
CA PHE A 496 24.67 11.86 4.43
C PHE A 496 25.36 10.88 5.39
N LEU A 497 24.63 9.89 5.93
CA LEU A 497 25.18 8.87 6.81
C LEU A 497 26.25 8.01 6.11
N ARG A 498 26.01 7.63 4.85
CA ARG A 498 26.98 6.87 4.05
C ARG A 498 28.26 7.66 3.79
N ALA A 499 28.15 8.96 3.48
CA ALA A 499 29.31 9.84 3.30
C ALA A 499 30.12 9.96 4.59
N GLY A 500 29.45 10.11 5.74
CA GLY A 500 30.11 10.11 7.05
C GLY A 500 30.86 8.80 7.35
N ILE A 501 30.24 7.65 7.07
CA ILE A 501 30.89 6.34 7.24
C ILE A 501 32.09 6.19 6.30
N ALA A 502 31.95 6.60 5.03
CA ALA A 502 33.04 6.58 4.07
C ALA A 502 34.22 7.44 4.54
N TYR A 503 33.96 8.67 5.01
CA TYR A 503 34.97 9.55 5.58
C TYR A 503 35.73 8.89 6.73
N VAL A 504 35.02 8.34 7.72
CA VAL A 504 35.64 7.65 8.87
C VAL A 504 36.53 6.50 8.38
N THR A 505 36.05 5.66 7.46
CA THR A 505 36.81 4.53 6.93
C THR A 505 38.05 5.00 6.16
N THR A 506 37.93 6.04 5.33
CA THR A 506 39.04 6.60 4.54
C THR A 506 40.13 7.19 5.42
N ILE A 507 39.75 7.95 6.46
CA ILE A 507 40.72 8.50 7.42
C ILE A 507 41.42 7.38 8.20
N LEU A 508 40.68 6.37 8.69
CA LEU A 508 41.32 5.25 9.37
C LEU A 508 42.25 4.46 8.44
N ALA A 509 41.87 4.25 7.18
CA ALA A 509 42.74 3.62 6.19
C ALA A 509 44.01 4.44 5.91
N PHE A 510 43.88 5.76 5.84
CA PHE A 510 45.01 6.68 5.71
C PHE A 510 45.95 6.62 6.94
N VAL A 511 45.41 6.61 8.16
CA VAL A 511 46.26 6.50 9.36
C VAL A 511 46.92 5.12 9.44
N ALA A 512 46.21 4.06 9.07
CA ALA A 512 46.79 2.71 9.01
C ALA A 512 47.93 2.62 7.98
N SER A 513 47.81 3.27 6.82
CA SER A 513 48.89 3.33 5.84
C SER A 513 50.09 4.14 6.34
N LEU A 514 49.87 5.25 7.04
CA LEU A 514 50.94 5.98 7.70
C LEU A 514 51.66 5.12 8.74
N VAL A 515 50.93 4.43 9.61
CA VAL A 515 51.50 3.51 10.62
C VAL A 515 52.36 2.44 9.94
N LEU A 516 51.91 1.88 8.81
CA LEU A 516 52.67 0.91 8.04
C LEU A 516 53.96 1.52 7.46
N VAL A 517 53.88 2.71 6.87
CA VAL A 517 55.05 3.42 6.34
C VAL A 517 56.08 3.70 7.44
N TYR A 518 55.66 4.20 8.60
CA TYR A 518 56.56 4.44 9.73
C TYR A 518 57.12 3.14 10.31
N THR A 519 56.37 2.05 10.29
CA THR A 519 56.86 0.73 10.70
C THR A 519 57.97 0.24 9.77
N LEU A 520 57.79 0.37 8.45
CA LEU A 520 58.78 -0.01 7.45
C LEU A 520 60.02 0.90 7.48
N ALA A 521 59.82 2.21 7.54
CA ALA A 521 60.89 3.21 7.59
C ALA A 521 61.80 3.04 8.82
N ASN A 522 61.23 2.59 9.94
CA ASN A 522 61.95 2.32 11.18
C ASN A 522 62.33 0.84 11.36
N ARG A 523 62.36 0.07 10.28
CA ARG A 523 62.83 -1.35 10.24
C ARG A 523 62.11 -2.28 11.22
N GLY A 524 60.85 -1.99 11.55
CA GLY A 524 60.04 -2.79 12.48
C GLY A 524 60.32 -2.55 13.96
N HIS A 525 61.11 -1.52 14.33
CA HIS A 525 61.34 -1.14 15.73
C HIS A 525 60.14 -0.39 16.31
N ILE A 526 59.05 -1.12 16.60
CA ILE A 526 57.80 -0.59 17.14
C ILE A 526 57.34 -1.43 18.33
N GLU A 527 56.43 -0.91 19.15
CA GLU A 527 55.72 -1.70 20.17
C GLU A 527 54.42 -2.29 19.58
N PRO A 528 54.38 -3.58 19.20
CA PRO A 528 53.24 -4.13 18.47
C PRO A 528 51.94 -4.13 19.30
N ARG A 529 52.06 -4.16 20.63
CA ARG A 529 50.89 -4.11 21.53
C ARG A 529 50.16 -2.77 21.46
N ASN A 530 50.86 -1.68 21.14
CA ASN A 530 50.24 -0.35 20.98
C ASN A 530 49.37 -0.29 19.71
N ILE A 531 49.73 -1.03 18.66
CA ILE A 531 48.93 -1.13 17.42
C ILE A 531 47.58 -1.82 17.68
N LEU A 532 47.48 -2.76 18.63
CA LEU A 532 46.21 -3.41 18.97
C LEU A 532 45.14 -2.43 19.48
N HIS A 533 45.57 -1.23 19.91
CA HIS A 533 44.69 -0.14 20.34
C HIS A 533 44.40 0.89 19.23
N PHE A 534 44.69 0.58 17.96
CA PHE A 534 44.48 1.44 16.79
C PHE A 534 43.10 2.13 16.82
N ASN A 535 42.02 1.35 16.85
CA ASN A 535 40.66 1.90 16.82
C ASN A 535 40.37 2.84 18.01
N ARG A 536 40.90 2.53 19.20
CA ARG A 536 40.64 3.27 20.44
C ARG A 536 41.41 4.58 20.54
N ILE A 537 42.54 4.71 19.85
CA ILE A 537 43.43 5.87 19.93
C ILE A 537 43.33 6.68 18.64
N ALA A 538 43.67 6.07 17.50
CA ALA A 538 43.64 6.74 16.21
C ALA A 538 42.23 7.21 15.83
N GLY A 539 41.20 6.44 16.19
CA GLY A 539 39.81 6.84 15.96
C GLY A 539 39.46 8.17 16.62
N PHE A 540 39.78 8.38 17.90
CA PHE A 540 39.45 9.64 18.56
C PHE A 540 40.32 10.81 18.11
N VAL A 541 41.59 10.55 17.85
CA VAL A 541 42.55 11.60 17.51
C VAL A 541 42.35 12.12 16.08
N TRP A 542 42.10 11.23 15.11
CA TRP A 542 42.05 11.58 13.70
C TRP A 542 40.64 11.79 13.15
N VAL A 543 39.62 11.22 13.80
CA VAL A 543 38.23 11.29 13.33
C VAL A 543 37.36 12.09 14.30
N GLY A 544 37.46 11.79 15.59
CA GLY A 544 36.70 12.46 16.64
C GLY A 544 35.44 11.71 17.09
N ARG A 545 35.02 11.99 18.32
CA ARG A 545 33.93 11.26 19.02
C ARG A 545 32.57 11.30 18.32
N PRO A 546 32.08 12.47 17.83
CA PRO A 546 30.72 12.54 17.27
C PRO A 546 30.54 11.66 16.03
N LEU A 547 31.55 11.59 15.16
CA LEU A 547 31.52 10.76 13.95
C LEU A 547 31.61 9.26 14.26
N LEU A 548 32.40 8.89 15.28
CA LEU A 548 32.45 7.50 15.76
C LEU A 548 31.15 7.07 16.45
N PHE A 549 30.52 7.99 17.20
CA PHE A 549 29.19 7.76 17.76
C PHE A 549 28.17 7.56 16.64
N ALA A 550 28.11 8.45 15.65
CA ALA A 550 27.22 8.32 14.50
C ALA A 550 27.43 6.98 13.76
N ARG A 551 28.70 6.58 13.54
CA ARG A 551 29.04 5.29 12.94
C ARG A 551 28.52 4.11 13.76
N SER A 552 28.65 4.16 15.09
CA SER A 552 28.12 3.13 15.98
C SER A 552 26.60 3.02 15.92
N VAL A 553 25.89 4.15 15.86
CA VAL A 553 24.43 4.19 15.71
C VAL A 553 24.02 3.55 14.40
N VAL A 554 24.69 3.87 13.28
CA VAL A 554 24.38 3.24 12.00
C VAL A 554 24.62 1.73 12.05
N ALA A 555 25.73 1.28 12.65
CA ALA A 555 25.99 -0.16 12.81
C ALA A 555 24.90 -0.88 13.61
N LEU A 556 24.47 -0.30 14.74
CA LEU A 556 23.40 -0.84 15.58
C LEU A 556 22.06 -0.89 14.83
N THR A 557 21.74 0.14 14.04
CA THR A 557 20.53 0.14 13.21
C THR A 557 20.59 -0.90 12.09
N ILE A 558 21.74 -1.10 11.44
CA ILE A 558 21.92 -2.15 10.42
C ILE A 558 21.75 -3.55 11.02
N LEU A 559 22.33 -3.81 12.20
CA LEU A 559 22.18 -5.07 12.93
C LEU A 559 20.74 -5.33 13.39
N SER A 560 19.94 -4.27 13.49
CA SER A 560 18.53 -4.31 13.87
C SER A 560 17.59 -4.21 12.66
N THR A 561 18.12 -4.33 11.43
CA THR A 561 17.35 -4.23 10.17
C THR A 561 17.55 -5.47 9.30
N SER A 562 16.45 -6.00 8.77
CA SER A 562 16.43 -7.11 7.81
C SER A 562 16.63 -6.62 6.37
N LYS A 563 17.21 -7.47 5.51
CA LYS A 563 17.34 -7.23 4.06
C LYS A 563 16.40 -8.14 3.29
N ALA A 564 15.12 -7.77 3.18
CA ALA A 564 14.19 -8.49 2.34
C ALA A 564 14.53 -8.30 0.85
N GLN A 565 14.59 -9.39 0.08
CA GLN A 565 14.75 -9.37 -1.37
C GLN A 565 13.50 -9.95 -2.02
N LEU A 566 13.08 -9.36 -3.14
CA LEU A 566 12.03 -9.92 -3.98
C LEU A 566 12.70 -10.82 -5.03
N VAL A 567 12.48 -12.12 -4.93
CA VAL A 567 13.03 -13.11 -5.85
C VAL A 567 11.93 -13.80 -6.64
N ARG A 568 12.28 -14.34 -7.81
CA ARG A 568 11.33 -15.06 -8.65
C ARG A 568 11.51 -16.57 -8.48
N VAL A 569 10.51 -17.24 -7.92
CA VAL A 569 10.46 -18.68 -7.70
C VAL A 569 9.76 -19.37 -8.86
N ALA A 570 10.28 -20.51 -9.29
CA ALA A 570 9.77 -21.27 -10.45
C ALA A 570 9.59 -20.42 -11.73
N GLY A 571 10.43 -19.37 -11.87
CA GLY A 571 10.44 -18.47 -13.03
C GLY A 571 9.31 -17.44 -13.10
N HIS A 572 8.29 -17.48 -12.23
CA HIS A 572 7.05 -16.69 -12.38
C HIS A 572 6.44 -16.15 -11.08
N PHE A 573 6.67 -16.80 -9.93
CA PHE A 573 6.10 -16.34 -8.65
C PHE A 573 7.06 -15.38 -7.97
N ASN A 574 6.60 -14.19 -7.59
CA ASN A 574 7.40 -13.28 -6.78
C ASN A 574 7.26 -13.67 -5.31
N ALA A 575 8.38 -13.96 -4.65
CA ALA A 575 8.45 -14.25 -3.23
C ALA A 575 9.39 -13.26 -2.54
N MET A 576 9.01 -12.82 -1.35
CA MET A 576 9.92 -12.10 -0.48
C MET A 576 10.75 -13.13 0.28
N GLN A 577 12.07 -13.11 0.06
CA GLN A 577 13.01 -14.01 0.72
C GLN A 577 14.10 -13.22 1.43
N LEU A 578 14.58 -13.77 2.54
CA LEU A 578 15.79 -13.28 3.17
C LEU A 578 17.00 -13.67 2.31
N PRO A 579 18.13 -12.95 2.43
CA PRO A 579 19.34 -13.32 1.73
C PRO A 579 19.76 -14.73 2.15
N GLU A 580 20.29 -15.50 1.21
CA GLU A 580 20.83 -16.83 1.53
C GLU A 580 21.86 -16.73 2.66
N SER A 581 21.78 -17.69 3.60
CA SER A 581 22.64 -17.82 4.77
C SER A 581 24.03 -18.34 4.40
N ASN A 582 24.67 -17.71 3.41
CA ASN A 582 25.98 -18.07 2.90
C ASN A 582 27.09 -17.50 3.80
N ALA A 583 28.32 -18.00 3.68
CA ALA A 583 29.46 -17.55 4.50
C ALA A 583 29.65 -16.01 4.48
N LEU A 584 29.38 -15.39 3.33
CA LEU A 584 29.46 -13.94 3.13
C LEU A 584 28.39 -13.16 3.92
N TYR A 585 27.21 -13.74 4.15
CA TYR A 585 26.19 -13.15 5.02
C TYR A 585 26.70 -13.08 6.47
N TYR A 586 27.18 -14.20 7.01
CA TYR A 586 27.72 -14.26 8.37
C TYR A 586 28.95 -13.37 8.55
N MET A 587 29.86 -13.34 7.57
CA MET A 587 31.03 -12.44 7.59
C MET A 587 30.62 -10.97 7.69
N ARG A 588 29.62 -10.54 6.91
CA ARG A 588 29.10 -9.17 6.97
C ARG A 588 28.46 -8.86 8.32
N THR A 589 27.74 -9.81 8.91
CA THR A 589 27.12 -9.66 10.23
C THR A 589 28.16 -9.54 11.34
N VAL A 590 29.20 -10.39 11.33
CA VAL A 590 30.32 -10.35 12.30
C VAL A 590 31.11 -9.04 12.17
N LEU A 591 31.34 -8.58 10.94
CA LEU A 591 32.00 -7.29 10.68
C LEU A 591 31.12 -6.12 11.14
N SER A 592 29.83 -6.12 10.86
CA SER A 592 28.91 -5.07 11.33
C SER A 592 28.81 -5.04 12.87
N SER A 593 28.97 -6.19 13.52
CA SER A 593 29.01 -6.31 14.99
C SER A 593 30.25 -5.65 15.60
N SER A 594 31.40 -5.66 14.90
CA SER A 594 32.59 -4.96 15.38
C SER A 594 32.44 -3.45 15.29
N GLU A 595 31.68 -2.95 14.30
CA GLU A 595 31.35 -1.52 14.18
C GLU A 595 30.44 -1.02 15.31
N ALA A 596 29.63 -1.89 15.94
CA ALA A 596 28.88 -1.52 17.13
C ALA A 596 29.81 -1.20 18.34
N CYS A 597 31.05 -1.70 18.35
CA CYS A 597 32.00 -1.47 19.44
C CYS A 597 32.49 -0.01 19.51
N TRP A 598 32.30 0.80 18.47
CA TRP A 598 32.58 2.24 18.54
C TRP A 598 31.81 2.92 19.67
N LEU A 599 30.58 2.46 19.97
CA LEU A 599 29.79 2.98 21.10
C LEU A 599 30.45 2.63 22.44
N VAL A 600 30.99 1.42 22.59
CA VAL A 600 31.77 1.02 23.78
C VAL A 600 32.95 1.97 23.99
N TYR A 601 33.68 2.29 22.92
CA TYR A 601 34.84 3.18 23.01
C TYR A 601 34.43 4.59 23.44
N VAL A 602 33.38 5.15 22.82
CA VAL A 602 32.88 6.49 23.15
C VAL A 602 32.42 6.57 24.61
N LEU A 603 31.63 5.59 25.07
CA LEU A 603 31.14 5.55 26.46
C LEU A 603 32.28 5.40 27.47
N GLN A 604 33.23 4.50 27.21
CA GLN A 604 34.38 4.31 28.09
C GLN A 604 35.23 5.56 28.20
N ASP A 605 35.42 6.27 27.10
CA ASP A 605 36.17 7.51 27.13
C ASP A 605 35.43 8.60 27.94
N ILE A 606 34.13 8.79 27.75
CA ILE A 606 33.35 9.73 28.58
C ILE A 606 33.45 9.37 30.06
N LEU A 607 33.41 8.08 30.40
CA LEU A 607 33.56 7.60 31.77
C LEU A 607 34.96 7.84 32.36
N THR A 608 36.00 8.07 31.55
CA THR A 608 37.33 8.41 32.09
C THR A 608 37.32 9.74 32.86
N ILE A 609 36.40 10.66 32.56
CA ILE A 609 36.21 11.90 33.32
C ILE A 609 35.93 11.60 34.80
N PHE A 610 35.12 10.58 35.07
CA PHE A 610 34.70 10.22 36.42
C PHE A 610 35.61 9.19 37.09
N THR A 611 36.18 8.29 36.30
CA THR A 611 36.89 7.11 36.81
C THR A 611 38.42 7.20 36.69
N ARG A 612 38.93 8.29 36.10
CA ARG A 612 40.35 8.51 35.77
C ARG A 612 40.91 7.33 34.96
N ASP A 613 42.13 6.90 35.25
CA ASP A 613 42.83 5.83 34.52
C ASP A 613 42.28 4.43 34.79
N ARG A 614 41.37 4.27 35.76
CA ARG A 614 40.91 2.94 36.19
C ARG A 614 40.16 2.26 35.03
N THR A 615 39.13 2.88 34.45
CA THR A 615 38.28 2.23 33.41
C THR A 615 39.00 1.72 32.16
N GLN A 616 40.21 2.21 31.86
CA GLN A 616 40.96 1.84 30.66
C GLN A 616 41.63 0.45 30.74
N VAL A 617 41.83 -0.11 31.94
CA VAL A 617 42.53 -1.40 32.14
C VAL A 617 41.70 -2.58 31.63
N ASN A 618 40.38 -2.57 31.85
CA ASN A 618 39.46 -3.62 31.39
C ASN A 618 38.76 -3.26 30.07
N ALA A 619 39.15 -2.14 29.45
CA ALA A 619 38.43 -1.58 28.32
C ALA A 619 38.29 -2.59 27.16
N SER A 620 39.37 -3.28 26.81
CA SER A 620 39.40 -4.32 25.77
C SER A 620 38.48 -5.51 26.05
N ARG A 621 38.26 -5.87 27.32
CA ARG A 621 37.38 -7.00 27.68
C ARG A 621 35.92 -6.68 27.40
N ALA A 622 35.47 -5.47 27.73
CA ALA A 622 34.10 -5.03 27.43
C ALA A 622 33.82 -5.00 25.92
N SER A 623 34.77 -4.53 25.10
CA SER A 623 34.59 -4.52 23.65
C SER A 623 34.59 -5.91 23.04
N ILE A 624 35.42 -6.84 23.53
CA ILE A 624 35.40 -8.23 23.06
C ILE A 624 34.07 -8.89 23.46
N LEU A 625 33.60 -8.68 24.69
CA LEU A 625 32.31 -9.19 25.14
C LEU A 625 31.16 -8.68 24.26
N VAL A 626 31.06 -7.37 24.07
CA VAL A 626 30.02 -6.76 23.22
C VAL A 626 30.11 -7.28 21.79
N TRP A 627 31.31 -7.37 21.22
CA TRP A 627 31.50 -7.88 19.86
C TRP A 627 31.02 -9.33 19.73
N VAL A 628 31.45 -10.23 20.62
CA VAL A 628 31.07 -11.64 20.58
C VAL A 628 29.57 -11.80 20.81
N VAL A 629 29.01 -11.14 21.84
CA VAL A 629 27.59 -11.24 22.16
C VAL A 629 26.73 -10.69 21.02
N SER A 630 27.05 -9.51 20.48
CA SER A 630 26.29 -8.93 19.36
C SER A 630 26.40 -9.76 18.07
N ALA A 631 27.57 -10.34 17.78
CA ALA A 631 27.78 -11.22 16.64
C ALA A 631 26.99 -12.52 16.77
N VAL A 632 27.12 -13.22 17.91
CA VAL A 632 26.38 -14.47 18.18
C VAL A 632 24.88 -14.21 18.12
N LEU A 633 24.41 -13.16 18.81
CA LEU A 633 23.00 -12.82 18.84
C LEU A 633 22.46 -12.51 17.43
N SER A 634 23.24 -11.85 16.56
CA SER A 634 22.82 -11.50 15.19
C SER A 634 22.93 -12.67 14.20
N CYS A 635 23.77 -13.66 14.49
CA CYS A 635 23.84 -14.90 13.72
C CYS A 635 22.75 -15.90 14.11
N VAL A 636 22.47 -16.05 15.40
CA VAL A 636 21.51 -17.05 15.94
C VAL A 636 20.07 -16.54 15.88
N TYR A 637 19.85 -15.24 16.11
CA TYR A 637 18.53 -14.62 16.10
C TYR A 637 18.53 -13.40 15.15
N PRO A 638 18.51 -13.62 13.82
CA PRO A 638 18.47 -12.55 12.83
C PRO A 638 17.10 -11.87 12.80
N VAL A 639 17.08 -10.56 12.52
CA VAL A 639 15.84 -9.79 12.38
C VAL A 639 15.07 -10.28 11.15
N GLN A 640 13.79 -10.60 11.36
CA GLN A 640 12.86 -11.03 10.31
C GLN A 640 11.96 -9.85 9.92
N PRO A 641 11.67 -9.63 8.62
CA PRO A 641 10.69 -8.64 8.22
C PRO A 641 9.30 -9.05 8.68
N LYS A 642 8.57 -8.14 9.30
CA LYS A 642 7.18 -8.37 9.75
C LYS A 642 6.24 -7.58 8.86
N VAL A 643 5.35 -8.28 8.17
CA VAL A 643 4.30 -7.66 7.34
C VAL A 643 2.98 -7.71 8.12
N THR A 644 2.40 -6.55 8.35
CA THR A 644 1.07 -6.40 8.94
C THR A 644 0.14 -5.83 7.89
N VAL A 645 -0.83 -6.63 7.45
CA VAL A 645 -1.87 -6.19 6.49
C VAL A 645 -3.09 -5.81 7.30
N ALA A 646 -3.35 -4.51 7.39
CA ALA A 646 -4.48 -3.94 8.10
C ALA A 646 -4.93 -2.72 7.33
N ARG A 647 -5.86 -2.94 6.38
CA ARG A 647 -6.39 -1.87 5.55
C ARG A 647 -7.36 -1.04 6.37
N ASP A 648 -7.09 0.26 6.45
CA ASP A 648 -8.03 1.25 6.94
C ASP A 648 -8.24 2.31 5.87
N CYS A 649 -9.49 2.68 5.61
CA CYS A 649 -9.86 3.60 4.54
C CYS A 649 -10.86 4.62 5.05
N GLU A 650 -10.67 5.87 4.67
CA GLU A 650 -11.58 6.98 4.94
C GLU A 650 -12.08 7.59 3.62
N TYR A 651 -13.24 8.25 3.68
CA TYR A 651 -13.75 9.06 2.57
C TYR A 651 -13.11 10.45 2.63
N ALA A 652 -12.33 10.81 1.61
CA ALA A 652 -11.94 12.20 1.39
C ALA A 652 -13.11 12.99 0.80
N VAL A 653 -13.79 12.38 -0.17
CA VAL A 653 -15.06 12.85 -0.75
C VAL A 653 -15.96 11.63 -0.93
N VAL A 654 -17.09 11.59 -0.22
CA VAL A 654 -18.03 10.45 -0.29
C VAL A 654 -18.45 10.22 -1.75
N ASP A 655 -18.45 8.97 -2.20
CA ASP A 655 -18.86 8.62 -3.57
C ASP A 655 -17.96 9.20 -4.68
N LEU A 656 -16.72 9.61 -4.38
CA LEU A 656 -15.78 10.14 -5.38
C LEU A 656 -14.30 9.85 -5.09
N GLN A 657 -13.81 9.99 -3.85
CA GLN A 657 -12.38 9.83 -3.50
C GLN A 657 -12.19 9.14 -2.14
N LEU A 658 -11.34 8.11 -2.14
CA LEU A 658 -10.92 7.36 -0.95
C LEU A 658 -9.46 7.65 -0.60
N THR A 659 -9.14 7.61 0.70
CA THR A 659 -7.77 7.62 1.22
C THR A 659 -7.59 6.41 2.13
N CYS A 660 -6.60 5.56 1.85
CA CYS A 660 -6.39 4.27 2.48
C CYS A 660 -4.94 4.09 2.97
N HIS A 661 -4.81 3.37 4.07
CA HIS A 661 -3.56 2.84 4.57
C HIS A 661 -3.67 1.30 4.59
N SER A 662 -2.97 0.62 3.68
CA SER A 662 -3.10 -0.84 3.47
C SER A 662 -2.37 -1.70 4.52
N GLY A 663 -1.37 -1.15 5.22
CA GLY A 663 -0.62 -1.89 6.22
C GLY A 663 0.80 -1.39 6.42
N THR A 664 1.54 -2.08 7.29
CA THR A 664 2.94 -1.74 7.64
C THR A 664 3.87 -2.91 7.38
N ILE A 665 4.97 -2.65 6.68
CA ILE A 665 6.11 -3.55 6.51
C ILE A 665 7.23 -3.09 7.44
N ALA A 666 7.39 -3.76 8.57
CA ALA A 666 8.48 -3.52 9.49
C ALA A 666 9.70 -4.32 9.04
N ILE A 667 10.70 -3.62 8.49
CA ILE A 667 11.99 -4.22 8.13
C ILE A 667 12.97 -4.16 9.28
N GLY A 668 12.76 -3.28 10.25
CA GLY A 668 13.59 -3.16 11.44
C GLY A 668 12.86 -3.53 12.72
N ASP A 669 13.65 -3.81 13.76
CA ASP A 669 13.18 -4.20 15.08
C ASP A 669 13.71 -3.22 16.14
N TYR A 670 12.79 -2.48 16.74
CA TYR A 670 13.09 -1.49 17.76
C TYR A 670 13.52 -2.14 19.09
N GLU A 671 12.88 -3.25 19.48
CA GLU A 671 13.24 -3.96 20.70
C GLU A 671 14.66 -4.53 20.59
N ARG A 672 15.01 -5.02 19.39
CA ARG A 672 16.37 -5.46 19.09
C ARG A 672 17.39 -4.33 19.17
N LEU A 673 17.06 -3.16 18.63
CA LEU A 673 17.94 -1.99 18.71
C LEU A 673 18.21 -1.60 20.16
N VAL A 674 17.15 -1.52 20.98
CA VAL A 674 17.24 -1.22 22.41
C VAL A 674 18.05 -2.29 23.14
N LEU A 675 17.81 -3.57 22.86
CA LEU A 675 18.57 -4.68 23.43
C LEU A 675 20.08 -4.55 23.14
N LEU A 676 20.47 -4.26 21.90
CA LEU A 676 21.88 -4.08 21.54
C LEU A 676 22.50 -2.87 22.24
N VAL A 677 21.76 -1.76 22.36
CA VAL A 677 22.21 -0.59 23.13
C VAL A 677 22.37 -0.93 24.62
N LEU A 678 21.42 -1.66 25.21
CA LEU A 678 21.50 -2.11 26.60
C LEU A 678 22.67 -3.07 26.83
N ILE A 679 22.96 -3.97 25.89
CA ILE A 679 24.15 -4.84 25.95
C ILE A 679 25.43 -4.00 25.96
N VAL A 680 25.52 -2.97 25.11
CA VAL A 680 26.67 -2.09 25.05
C VAL A 680 26.84 -1.31 26.36
N VAL A 681 25.80 -0.61 26.80
CA VAL A 681 25.83 0.22 28.01
C VAL A 681 26.04 -0.64 29.25
N GLY A 682 25.28 -1.74 29.38
CA GLY A 682 25.38 -2.69 30.49
C GLY A 682 26.75 -3.33 30.59
N SER A 683 27.37 -3.71 29.47
CA SER A 683 28.75 -4.26 29.47
C SER A 683 29.77 -3.22 29.94
N VAL A 684 29.63 -1.96 29.51
CA VAL A 684 30.50 -0.88 29.95
C VAL A 684 30.35 -0.61 31.45
N VAL A 685 29.11 -0.50 31.94
CA VAL A 685 28.81 -0.27 33.36
C VAL A 685 29.27 -1.43 34.22
N LEU A 686 29.01 -2.68 33.81
CA LEU A 686 29.45 -3.88 34.54
C LEU A 686 30.98 -3.94 34.64
N CYS A 687 31.70 -3.72 33.53
CA CYS A 687 33.16 -3.70 33.55
C CYS A 687 33.72 -2.56 34.41
N ALA A 688 33.11 -1.37 34.37
CA ALA A 688 33.51 -0.24 35.21
C ALA A 688 33.21 -0.49 36.71
N GLY A 689 32.04 -1.06 37.03
CA GLY A 689 31.61 -1.37 38.39
C GLY A 689 32.42 -2.50 39.02
N LEU A 690 32.62 -3.61 38.31
CA LEU A 690 33.51 -4.70 38.75
C LEU A 690 34.91 -4.16 39.02
N GLN A 691 35.39 -3.24 38.20
CA GLN A 691 36.68 -2.63 38.43
C GLN A 691 36.68 -1.75 39.68
N TRP A 692 35.67 -0.91 39.88
CA TRP A 692 35.56 -0.08 41.08
C TRP A 692 35.54 -0.93 42.36
N LEU A 693 34.83 -2.08 42.34
CA LEU A 693 34.73 -3.02 43.47
C LEU A 693 36.00 -3.86 43.69
N CYS A 694 36.63 -4.35 42.61
CA CYS A 694 37.81 -5.23 42.72
C CYS A 694 39.12 -4.46 42.93
N THR A 695 39.15 -3.15 42.65
CA THR A 695 40.33 -2.33 42.92
C THR A 695 40.32 -1.93 44.40
N LYS A 696 40.69 -2.86 45.29
CA LYS A 696 41.19 -2.48 46.62
C LYS A 696 42.32 -1.49 46.42
N GLU A 697 42.32 -0.42 47.20
CA GLU A 697 43.32 0.64 47.26
C GLU A 697 44.75 0.05 47.44
N LYS A 698 45.34 -0.46 46.37
CA LYS A 698 46.79 -0.65 46.29
C LYS A 698 47.35 0.70 45.89
N SER A 699 47.55 1.54 46.90
CA SER A 699 48.50 2.64 46.89
C SER A 699 49.92 2.09 46.72
N ASN A 700 50.20 1.51 45.56
CA ASN A 700 51.56 1.44 45.06
C ASN A 700 51.64 2.52 43.98
N ALA A 701 52.03 3.72 44.43
CA ALA A 701 52.46 4.77 43.55
C ALA A 701 53.58 4.21 42.66
N MET A 702 53.25 3.84 41.42
CA MET A 702 54.26 3.87 40.37
C MET A 702 54.71 5.33 40.21
N PRO A 703 55.99 5.59 39.93
CA PRO A 703 56.49 6.94 39.78
C PRO A 703 55.61 7.70 38.78
N SER A 704 55.22 8.92 39.15
CA SER A 704 54.63 9.88 38.23
C SER A 704 55.70 10.22 37.19
N TYR A 705 55.83 9.38 36.16
CA TYR A 705 56.44 9.83 34.91
C TYR A 705 55.56 10.99 34.45
N ALA A 706 56.12 12.21 34.48
CA ALA A 706 55.45 13.43 34.05
C ALA A 706 54.65 13.13 32.77
N THR A 707 53.33 13.26 32.85
CA THR A 707 52.46 12.83 31.75
C THR A 707 52.59 13.84 30.61
N SER A 708 53.55 13.59 29.71
CA SER A 708 53.84 14.46 28.57
C SER A 708 52.58 14.97 27.89
N LEU A 709 52.52 16.29 27.67
CA LEU A 709 51.44 16.97 26.94
C LEU A 709 51.29 16.47 25.49
N PHE A 710 52.33 15.83 24.95
CA PHE A 710 52.27 15.23 23.61
C PHE A 710 51.33 14.01 23.54
N LEU A 711 51.04 13.32 24.65
CA LEU A 711 50.18 12.14 24.69
C LEU A 711 48.71 12.50 24.87
N CYS A 712 47.84 11.95 24.02
CA CYS A 712 46.40 11.98 24.23
C CYS A 712 45.99 11.11 25.44
N ASN A 713 44.79 11.38 25.98
CA ASN A 713 44.27 10.68 27.16
C ASN A 713 44.32 9.14 27.01
N GLY A 714 43.88 8.61 25.87
CA GLY A 714 43.92 7.18 25.60
C GLY A 714 45.35 6.61 25.52
N ALA A 715 46.30 7.35 24.95
CA ALA A 715 47.70 6.93 24.87
C ALA A 715 48.37 6.90 26.26
N LYS A 716 48.02 7.82 27.17
CA LYS A 716 48.53 7.83 28.54
C LYS A 716 48.21 6.53 29.30
N THR A 717 47.03 5.95 29.05
CA THR A 717 46.54 4.78 29.79
C THR A 717 46.70 3.44 29.06
N LEU A 718 46.59 3.42 27.72
CA LEU A 718 46.55 2.18 26.94
C LEU A 718 47.91 1.73 26.40
N PHE A 719 48.86 2.65 26.21
CA PHE A 719 50.20 2.25 25.76
C PHE A 719 50.94 1.46 26.83
N ARG A 720 51.45 0.29 26.44
CA ARG A 720 52.07 -0.69 27.33
C ARG A 720 53.59 -0.62 27.26
N ASN A 721 54.25 -1.34 28.17
CA ASN A 721 55.71 -1.51 28.22
C ASN A 721 56.48 -0.18 28.31
N LYS A 722 55.97 0.81 29.06
CA LYS A 722 56.65 2.10 29.24
C LYS A 722 58.08 1.94 29.75
N ASP A 723 58.31 1.00 30.65
CA ASP A 723 59.65 0.68 31.19
C ASP A 723 60.62 0.19 30.10
N HIS A 724 60.13 -0.55 29.09
CA HIS A 724 60.95 -1.04 27.97
C HIS A 724 61.42 0.11 27.05
N TRP A 725 60.62 1.18 27.00
CA TRP A 725 60.85 2.39 26.23
C TRP A 725 61.36 3.55 27.10
N THR A 726 61.88 3.26 28.28
CA THR A 726 62.59 4.26 29.11
C THR A 726 64.09 4.12 28.96
N LEU A 727 64.78 5.25 28.78
CA LEU A 727 66.24 5.35 28.78
C LEU A 727 66.61 6.61 29.56
N ASP A 728 67.51 6.48 30.54
CA ASP A 728 68.00 7.59 31.38
C ASP A 728 66.87 8.45 32.00
N GLN A 729 65.84 7.77 32.56
CA GLN A 729 64.63 8.39 33.16
C GLN A 729 63.73 9.16 32.17
N VAL A 730 63.99 9.05 30.86
CA VAL A 730 63.18 9.67 29.80
C VAL A 730 62.38 8.60 29.05
N VAL A 731 61.08 8.84 28.86
CA VAL A 731 60.19 7.94 28.12
C VAL A 731 60.25 8.27 26.63
N TYR A 732 60.48 7.25 25.81
CA TYR A 732 60.46 7.34 24.36
C TYR A 732 59.19 6.72 23.79
N LEU A 733 58.73 7.24 22.66
CA LEU A 733 57.59 6.75 21.92
C LEU A 733 58.03 6.29 20.54
N ASP A 734 57.73 5.05 20.15
CA ASP A 734 58.01 4.61 18.79
C ASP A 734 57.20 5.42 17.77
N MET A 735 57.78 5.66 16.59
CA MET A 735 57.20 6.58 15.60
C MET A 735 55.83 6.11 15.08
N ALA A 736 55.58 4.79 15.05
CA ALA A 736 54.27 4.26 14.66
C ALA A 736 53.21 4.56 15.74
N SER A 737 53.52 4.36 17.02
CA SER A 737 52.67 4.77 18.14
C SER A 737 52.52 6.30 18.23
N ALA A 738 53.52 7.07 17.80
CA ALA A 738 53.42 8.52 17.70
C ALA A 738 52.33 8.94 16.69
N VAL A 739 52.27 8.30 15.52
CA VAL A 739 51.20 8.51 14.52
C VAL A 739 49.82 8.14 15.08
N LEU A 740 49.70 7.01 15.79
CA LEU A 740 48.45 6.64 16.46
C LEU A 740 47.98 7.73 17.43
N ASN A 741 48.92 8.29 18.17
CA ASN A 741 48.72 9.39 19.10
C ASN A 741 48.52 10.77 18.42
N GLY A 742 48.61 10.86 17.09
CA GLY A 742 48.39 12.08 16.31
C GLY A 742 49.62 12.96 16.17
N LEU A 743 50.82 12.43 16.36
CA LEU A 743 52.08 13.12 16.11
C LEU A 743 52.68 12.58 14.82
N VAL A 744 52.75 13.44 13.79
CA VAL A 744 53.47 13.12 12.54
C VAL A 744 54.86 13.70 12.65
N ILE A 745 55.87 12.83 12.70
CA ILE A 745 57.24 13.22 13.07
C ILE A 745 58.15 13.02 11.87
N PHE A 746 58.70 14.12 11.36
CA PHE A 746 59.68 14.09 10.28
C PHE A 746 61.08 14.37 10.84
N PRO A 747 61.95 13.35 10.94
CA PRO A 747 63.33 13.54 11.36
C PRO A 747 64.16 14.17 10.24
N TRP A 748 64.81 15.29 10.52
CA TRP A 748 65.76 15.92 9.60
C TRP A 748 67.02 16.38 10.35
N LYS A 749 68.17 15.79 9.99
CA LYS A 749 69.45 16.02 10.68
C LYS A 749 69.33 15.75 12.19
N ARG A 750 69.45 16.79 13.03
CA ARG A 750 69.37 16.72 14.50
C ARG A 750 68.07 17.30 15.06
N THR A 751 67.04 17.50 14.23
CA THR A 751 65.78 18.10 14.66
C THR A 751 64.61 17.24 14.18
N PHE A 752 63.68 16.96 15.08
CA PHE A 752 62.38 16.36 14.79
C PHE A 752 61.37 17.48 14.53
N TYR A 753 60.81 17.53 13.32
CA TYR A 753 59.65 18.36 13.03
C TYR A 753 58.40 17.56 13.35
N VAL A 754 57.64 18.01 14.35
CA VAL A 754 56.46 17.32 14.88
C VAL A 754 55.21 18.12 14.52
N LEU A 755 54.33 17.53 13.71
CA LEU A 755 52.97 18.04 13.51
C LEU A 755 52.03 17.31 14.47
N ASP A 756 51.47 18.04 15.43
CA ASP A 756 50.45 17.52 16.33
C ASP A 756 49.05 17.77 15.74
N ILE A 757 48.43 16.71 15.23
CA ILE A 757 47.09 16.73 14.64
C ILE A 757 46.01 17.08 15.67
N LYS A 758 46.26 16.83 16.96
CA LYS A 758 45.30 17.15 18.04
C LYS A 758 45.14 18.66 18.20
N THR A 759 46.24 19.40 18.09
CA THR A 759 46.28 20.86 18.26
C THR A 759 46.40 21.62 16.94
N TRP A 760 46.63 20.90 15.82
CA TRP A 760 46.98 21.45 14.51
C TRP A 760 48.21 22.39 14.55
N ARG A 761 49.17 22.09 15.42
CA ARG A 761 50.40 22.87 15.62
C ARG A 761 51.63 22.08 15.20
N SER A 762 52.62 22.80 14.66
CA SER A 762 53.94 22.25 14.38
C SER A 762 54.96 22.72 15.42
N PHE A 763 55.85 21.82 15.82
CA PHE A 763 56.92 22.08 16.77
C PHE A 763 58.23 21.51 16.24
N SER A 764 59.36 22.10 16.62
CA SER A 764 60.70 21.56 16.36
C SER A 764 61.31 21.11 17.68
N VAL A 765 61.64 19.83 17.81
CA VAL A 765 62.26 19.24 18.99
C VAL A 765 63.62 18.70 18.60
N ASP A 766 64.68 19.08 19.32
CA ASP A 766 66.02 18.57 19.02
C ASP A 766 66.12 17.07 19.35
N ALA A 767 66.79 16.32 18.49
CA ALA A 767 67.02 14.91 18.68
C ALA A 767 68.01 14.69 19.86
N PRO A 768 67.75 13.70 20.74
CA PRO A 768 68.57 13.52 21.93
C PRO A 768 70.03 13.20 21.57
N PRO A 769 71.01 13.82 22.24
CA PRO A 769 72.42 13.55 22.00
C PRO A 769 72.79 12.19 22.60
N PHE A 770 72.69 11.11 21.82
CA PHE A 770 73.23 9.81 22.24
C PHE A 770 74.75 9.92 22.39
N HIS A 771 75.26 9.92 23.62
CA HIS A 771 76.70 10.01 23.90
C HIS A 771 77.43 8.82 23.28
N LEU A 772 78.46 9.09 22.47
CA LEU A 772 79.28 8.11 21.71
C LEU A 772 79.89 6.96 22.56
N LYS A 773 79.83 7.02 23.89
CA LYS A 773 80.35 6.01 24.83
C LYS A 773 79.31 5.01 25.35
N GLN A 774 78.01 5.23 25.15
CA GLN A 774 76.95 4.30 25.57
C GLN A 774 76.46 3.45 24.39
N LYS A 775 76.42 2.12 24.55
CA LYS A 775 75.73 1.22 23.63
C LYS A 775 74.21 1.42 23.77
N VAL A 776 73.68 2.41 23.06
CA VAL A 776 72.23 2.66 22.99
C VAL A 776 71.60 1.61 22.08
N PRO A 777 70.57 0.86 22.53
CA PRO A 777 69.83 -0.07 21.69
C PRO A 777 69.23 0.62 20.46
N ASP A 778 69.32 0.00 19.27
CA ASP A 778 68.91 0.61 18.00
C ASP A 778 67.46 1.10 17.97
N ARG A 779 66.57 0.50 18.78
CA ARG A 779 65.17 0.95 18.92
C ARG A 779 65.02 2.40 19.35
N PHE A 780 65.93 2.91 20.19
CA PHE A 780 65.84 4.29 20.70
C PHE A 780 66.24 5.33 19.64
N ARG A 781 67.07 4.94 18.66
CA ARG A 781 67.44 5.79 17.52
C ARG A 781 66.28 6.07 16.58
N HIS A 782 65.25 5.23 16.62
CA HIS A 782 64.03 5.31 15.81
C HIS A 782 62.80 5.70 16.63
N SER A 783 62.98 6.42 17.73
CA SER A 783 61.91 6.79 18.67
C SER A 783 61.93 8.28 19.01
N PHE A 784 60.77 8.80 19.36
CA PHE A 784 60.55 10.19 19.74
C PHE A 784 60.63 10.36 21.25
N CYS A 785 61.41 11.33 21.69
CA CYS A 785 61.62 11.65 23.10
C CYS A 785 60.42 12.44 23.66
N LEU A 786 59.74 11.93 24.69
CA LEU A 786 58.63 12.63 25.35
C LEU A 786 59.15 13.59 26.44
N THR A 787 60.08 14.48 26.08
CA THR A 787 60.56 15.55 26.97
C THR A 787 59.77 16.83 26.71
N GLU A 788 59.40 17.52 27.79
CA GLU A 788 58.77 18.85 27.74
C GLU A 788 59.81 19.95 27.61
#